data_AF-A0A7H4GJ50-F1
#
_entry.id   AF-A0A7H4GJ50-F1
#
_cell.length_a   1.000
_cell.length_b   1.000
_cell.length_c   1.000
_cell.angle_alpha   90.00
_cell.angle_beta   90.00
_cell.angle_gamma   90.00
#
_symmetry.space_group_name_H-M   'P 1'
#
loop_
_entity.id
_entity.type
_entity.pdbx_description
1 polymer ?
#
loop_
_entity_poly.entity_id
_entity_poly.type
_entity_poly.pdbx_seq_one_letter_code
_entity_poly.pdbx_strand_id
1 'polypeptide(L)'
;MMSNQTGPERARPITQTLRRSFWLSLVTVAILLAAIWFGGRAWMERSVMPYTGEQPLPGLSQDVKILFDDRGIPRVYGESDTDVLQTLGWLHAGERLFQMELIRRLTRGELSELVGAVALEIDELHRSFGFARRVAEEPIDLAPESHAWLQAYVDGINAYMDHTDALPPEFLFLGQKPEPWSVDDVLAIAYYQTWYPTTLVQRISMAWRELVDLHGAAAAEWLSSDFAWQRTTLPGGRMSEGSNTWTLAPERSESGQALHAADPHLEYDQAPGMWYAAGLHSQESLDVIGVTVPGLPLVAMGHNGRIAWSFTVAPVDVFETYRFERHPEQPDRVRGPDGWEPLIERSETFRIRDQESVERVQYFTSLGRVAELTDEFALVVQWAGFELPIGQLMENGFAIKRATDFDHFRAAASDMGAMSVNWSYSDREGNIGYVQSSPVPVRQHEQFFGVLDADNPDHIWDGFHPPDTRPWALNPERGWLANANNAAVGDNWDYPVPGYYKQLRIRRISDLLNSGTRFSRDDMSAFQLDRVSDRALSWSPWLAELARASNRSRLADDIEAWDDNMRADSDIAGLFARWFNYLGPAIARQDESIPPGDMQMLIDEWLHTGDQSPLAHIDREQAGLDALEMALKAGIRPLGGVQQLHVRHAMADNPVLDRWLRLSRGPFPIGGDPGTLNVSYAVFDADQATLRSRAGPSMRYVLDWSDPDSFRLNLTTGQSGHPSSPHFDDFLEDFLSGQPWIVPWSREAVEQRNHRVLRLTRE
;
A
#
# COMPACT_ATOMS: atom_id res chain seq x y z
N MET A 1 -77.77 59.98 1.45
CA MET A 1 -77.51 58.55 1.16
C MET A 1 -76.01 58.33 1.07
N MET A 2 -75.55 57.08 1.18
CA MET A 2 -74.20 56.71 1.60
C MET A 2 -73.05 57.27 0.74
N SER A 3 -72.00 57.71 1.42
CA SER A 3 -70.65 57.88 0.88
C SER A 3 -69.83 56.62 1.14
N ASN A 4 -68.96 56.25 0.20
CA ASN A 4 -67.59 55.83 0.51
C ASN A 4 -66.75 55.82 -0.76
N GLN A 5 -65.76 56.72 -0.83
CA GLN A 5 -64.67 56.62 -1.80
C GLN A 5 -63.54 55.80 -1.16
N THR A 6 -63.03 54.82 -1.90
CA THR A 6 -61.88 54.00 -1.50
C THR A 6 -60.58 54.78 -1.73
N GLY A 7 -59.90 55.15 -0.64
CA GLY A 7 -58.53 55.67 -0.69
C GLY A 7 -57.49 54.53 -0.84
N PRO A 8 -56.28 54.82 -1.34
CA PRO A 8 -55.26 53.79 -1.57
C PRO A 8 -54.68 53.26 -0.26
N GLU A 9 -54.50 51.94 -0.17
CA GLU A 9 -53.78 51.32 0.95
C GLU A 9 -52.31 51.76 0.96
N ARG A 10 -51.89 52.42 2.04
CA ARG A 10 -50.47 52.64 2.31
C ARG A 10 -49.82 51.31 2.66
N ALA A 11 -48.85 50.88 1.84
CA ALA A 11 -47.96 49.78 2.19
C ALA A 11 -47.37 50.03 3.60
N ARG A 12 -47.63 49.11 4.53
CA ARG A 12 -47.09 49.21 5.89
C ARG A 12 -45.55 49.12 5.80
N PRO A 13 -44.79 49.95 6.52
CA PRO A 13 -43.34 49.85 6.49
C PRO A 13 -42.94 48.47 7.02
N ILE A 14 -42.04 47.78 6.30
CA ILE A 14 -41.40 46.55 6.79
C ILE A 14 -40.68 46.93 8.09
N THR A 15 -41.26 46.52 9.22
CA THR A 15 -41.09 47.22 10.50
C THR A 15 -39.72 46.95 11.12
N GLN A 16 -39.31 47.85 12.04
CA GLN A 16 -38.09 47.70 12.84
C GLN A 16 -37.97 46.32 13.52
N THR A 17 -39.09 45.65 13.79
CA THR A 17 -39.15 44.29 14.34
C THR A 17 -38.48 43.25 13.44
N LEU A 18 -38.70 43.29 12.11
CA LEU A 18 -38.05 42.38 11.17
C LEU A 18 -36.54 42.66 11.09
N ARG A 19 -36.14 43.93 11.11
CA ARG A 19 -34.72 44.33 11.17
C ARG A 19 -34.06 43.86 12.47
N ARG A 20 -34.73 43.99 13.62
CA ARG A 20 -34.24 43.47 14.92
C ARG A 20 -34.16 41.96 14.93
N SER A 21 -35.16 41.25 14.42
CA SER A 21 -35.14 39.79 14.32
C SER A 21 -34.00 39.31 13.41
N PHE A 22 -33.79 39.96 12.26
CA PHE A 22 -32.66 39.66 11.38
C PHE A 22 -31.31 39.84 12.08
N TRP A 23 -31.09 40.96 12.77
CA TRP A 23 -29.84 41.18 13.52
C TRP A 23 -29.69 40.22 14.70
N LEU A 24 -30.77 39.87 15.41
CA LEU A 24 -30.72 38.88 16.48
C LEU A 24 -30.35 37.50 15.93
N SER A 25 -31.00 37.05 14.85
CA SER A 25 -30.68 35.79 14.17
C SER A 25 -29.24 35.79 13.64
N LEU A 26 -28.76 36.90 13.06
CA LEU A 26 -27.37 37.02 12.58
C LEU A 26 -26.37 36.93 13.74
N VAL A 27 -26.64 37.59 14.87
CA VAL A 27 -25.80 37.50 16.08
C VAL A 27 -25.85 36.09 16.67
N THR A 28 -27.01 35.45 16.75
CA THR A 28 -27.14 34.06 17.22
C THR A 28 -26.37 33.10 16.30
N VAL A 29 -26.49 33.23 14.97
CA VAL A 29 -25.72 32.44 14.02
C VAL A 29 -24.22 32.70 14.16
N ALA A 30 -23.79 33.95 14.33
CA ALA A 30 -22.38 34.28 14.56
C ALA A 30 -21.84 33.70 15.88
N ILE A 31 -22.64 33.70 16.95
CA ILE A 31 -22.28 33.09 18.24
C ILE A 31 -22.22 31.57 18.11
N LEU A 32 -23.16 30.93 17.42
CA LEU A 32 -23.14 29.48 17.17
C LEU A 32 -21.93 29.07 16.32
N LEU A 33 -21.63 29.81 15.25
CA LEU A 33 -20.43 29.59 14.42
C LEU A 33 -19.15 29.81 15.22
N ALA A 34 -19.09 30.82 16.10
CA ALA A 34 -17.95 31.02 17.00
C ALA A 34 -17.83 29.88 18.02
N ALA A 35 -18.94 29.40 18.59
CA ALA A 35 -18.94 28.27 19.53
C ALA A 35 -18.50 26.97 18.86
N ILE A 36 -18.94 26.70 17.63
CA ILE A 36 -18.47 25.57 16.81
C ILE A 36 -16.98 25.72 16.49
N TRP A 37 -16.52 26.92 16.11
CA TRP A 37 -15.12 27.17 15.76
C TRP A 37 -14.17 27.01 16.96
N PHE A 38 -14.45 27.68 18.07
CA PHE A 38 -13.59 27.65 19.27
C PHE A 38 -13.77 26.35 20.06
N GLY A 39 -15.00 25.85 20.21
CA GLY A 39 -15.27 24.56 20.86
C GLY A 39 -14.72 23.39 20.06
N GLY A 40 -14.87 23.41 18.74
CA GLY A 40 -14.28 22.42 17.84
C GLY A 40 -12.76 22.42 17.91
N ARG A 41 -12.10 23.60 17.88
CA ARG A 41 -10.64 23.66 18.09
C ARG A 41 -10.20 23.17 19.46
N ALA A 42 -10.91 23.53 20.52
CA ALA A 42 -10.60 23.04 21.87
C ALA A 42 -10.83 21.53 22.02
N TRP A 43 -11.72 20.92 21.22
CA TRP A 43 -11.81 19.46 21.12
C TRP A 43 -10.60 18.89 20.37
N MET A 44 -10.31 19.40 19.17
CA MET A 44 -9.18 18.98 18.34
C MET A 44 -7.84 19.03 19.10
N GLU A 45 -7.62 20.05 19.92
CA GLU A 45 -6.40 20.19 20.73
C GLU A 45 -6.33 19.19 21.90
N ARG A 46 -7.48 18.65 22.35
CA ARG A 46 -7.57 17.64 23.42
C ARG A 46 -7.60 16.20 22.90
N SER A 47 -8.02 15.97 21.65
CA SER A 47 -8.01 14.66 21.00
C SER A 47 -6.65 14.28 20.40
N VAL A 48 -5.64 15.15 20.51
CA VAL A 48 -4.24 14.83 20.23
C VAL A 48 -3.63 14.07 21.42
N MET A 49 -3.00 12.92 21.14
CA MET A 49 -2.27 12.13 22.13
C MET A 49 -1.20 12.97 22.87
N PRO A 50 -1.04 12.83 24.20
CA PRO A 50 0.01 13.54 24.93
C PRO A 50 1.41 12.99 24.56
N TYR A 51 2.39 13.88 24.43
CA TYR A 51 3.81 13.53 24.22
C TYR A 51 4.68 13.74 25.48
N THR A 52 4.09 14.29 26.56
CA THR A 52 4.82 14.67 27.78
C THR A 52 4.00 14.41 29.03
N GLY A 53 4.68 14.09 30.14
CA GLY A 53 4.06 13.98 31.46
C GLY A 53 3.89 12.52 31.88
N GLU A 54 2.85 12.25 32.66
CA GLU A 54 2.52 10.92 33.17
C GLU A 54 1.08 10.60 32.80
N GLN A 55 0.82 9.37 32.36
CA GLN A 55 -0.51 8.84 32.06
C GLN A 55 -0.64 7.43 32.66
N PRO A 56 -1.79 7.05 33.24
CA PRO A 56 -2.01 5.67 33.64
C PRO A 56 -2.13 4.76 32.42
N LEU A 57 -1.60 3.54 32.52
CA LEU A 57 -1.91 2.43 31.61
C LEU A 57 -2.15 1.17 32.46
N PRO A 58 -3.42 0.83 32.74
CA PRO A 58 -3.75 -0.36 33.53
C PRO A 58 -3.24 -1.64 32.86
N GLY A 59 -2.73 -2.58 33.66
CA GLY A 59 -2.18 -3.86 33.17
C GLY A 59 -0.66 -3.90 33.05
N LEU A 60 0.02 -2.75 33.00
CA LEU A 60 1.49 -2.69 33.05
C LEU A 60 2.06 -3.34 34.30
N SER A 61 3.11 -4.15 34.14
CA SER A 61 3.84 -4.71 35.27
C SER A 61 4.69 -3.65 35.98
N GLN A 62 5.29 -2.73 35.21
CA GLN A 62 6.12 -1.62 35.66
C GLN A 62 5.88 -0.35 34.82
N ASP A 63 6.37 0.79 35.32
CA ASP A 63 6.34 2.05 34.56
C ASP A 63 7.14 1.95 33.25
N VAL A 64 6.53 2.36 32.13
CA VAL A 64 7.20 2.46 30.83
C VAL A 64 7.59 3.90 30.54
N LYS A 65 8.84 4.13 30.10
CA LYS A 65 9.35 5.45 29.70
C LYS A 65 9.34 5.56 28.19
N ILE A 66 8.74 6.63 27.66
CA ILE A 66 8.72 6.94 26.23
C ILE A 66 9.48 8.24 25.97
N LEU A 67 10.45 8.20 25.06
CA LEU A 67 11.18 9.36 24.56
C LEU A 67 10.74 9.63 23.11
N PHE A 68 10.06 10.75 22.86
CA PHE A 68 9.73 11.18 21.49
C PHE A 68 10.78 12.15 20.97
N ASP A 69 11.28 11.93 19.76
CA ASP A 69 12.11 12.93 19.05
C ASP A 69 11.29 14.10 18.50
N ASP A 70 11.97 15.07 17.87
CA ASP A 70 11.33 16.26 17.27
C ASP A 70 10.36 15.94 16.11
N ARG A 71 10.33 14.68 15.63
CA ARG A 71 9.42 14.15 14.61
C ARG A 71 8.33 13.24 15.19
N GLY A 72 8.26 13.10 16.51
CA GLY A 72 7.27 12.26 17.19
C GLY A 72 7.55 10.76 17.08
N ILE A 73 8.77 10.33 16.75
CA ILE A 73 9.14 8.91 16.78
C ILE A 73 9.40 8.50 18.24
N PRO A 74 8.60 7.60 18.84
CA PRO A 74 8.84 7.11 20.19
C PRO A 74 10.07 6.19 20.26
N ARG A 75 10.74 6.20 21.41
CA ARG A 75 11.55 5.12 21.95
C ARG A 75 10.91 4.65 23.24
N VAL A 76 10.35 3.45 23.22
CA VAL A 76 9.65 2.81 24.33
C VAL A 76 10.66 1.99 25.12
N TYR A 77 10.81 2.29 26.41
CA TYR A 77 11.67 1.57 27.35
C TYR A 77 10.83 0.98 28.49
N GLY A 78 10.64 -0.34 28.49
CA GLY A 78 9.94 -1.09 29.54
C GLY A 78 10.85 -2.14 30.21
N GLU A 79 10.32 -2.88 31.20
CA GLU A 79 11.01 -4.05 31.75
C GLU A 79 10.72 -5.30 30.91
N SER A 80 9.44 -5.59 30.64
CA SER A 80 9.00 -6.77 29.87
C SER A 80 8.61 -6.47 28.42
N ASP A 81 8.60 -7.50 27.58
CA ASP A 81 8.11 -7.44 26.21
C ASP A 81 6.60 -7.14 26.16
N THR A 82 5.83 -7.62 27.15
CA THR A 82 4.38 -7.31 27.25
C THR A 82 4.13 -5.83 27.53
N ASP A 83 4.87 -5.22 28.46
CA ASP A 83 4.69 -3.80 28.81
C ASP A 83 5.04 -2.89 27.61
N VAL A 84 6.06 -3.27 26.83
CA VAL A 84 6.46 -2.58 25.59
C VAL A 84 5.42 -2.73 24.48
N LEU A 85 4.86 -3.94 24.28
CA LEU A 85 3.84 -4.17 23.26
C LEU A 85 2.47 -3.57 23.63
N GLN A 86 2.09 -3.57 24.90
CA GLN A 86 0.93 -2.83 25.40
C GLN A 86 1.10 -1.33 25.14
N THR A 87 2.29 -0.79 25.40
CA THR A 87 2.60 0.61 25.09
C THR A 87 2.54 0.90 23.58
N LEU A 88 2.97 -0.02 22.72
CA LEU A 88 2.83 0.12 21.26
C LEU A 88 1.35 0.15 20.84
N GLY A 89 0.48 -0.67 21.43
CA GLY A 89 -0.96 -0.65 21.19
C GLY A 89 -1.60 0.68 21.57
N TRP A 90 -1.22 1.21 22.73
CA TRP A 90 -1.67 2.52 23.22
C TRP A 90 -1.21 3.65 22.29
N LEU A 91 0.05 3.62 21.82
CA LEU A 91 0.61 4.60 20.88
C LEU A 91 -0.06 4.54 19.49
N HIS A 92 -0.26 3.34 18.96
CA HIS A 92 -0.98 3.13 17.69
C HIS A 92 -2.42 3.68 17.78
N ALA A 93 -3.14 3.41 18.87
CA ALA A 93 -4.45 4.00 19.09
C ALA A 93 -4.37 5.54 19.20
N GLY A 94 -3.46 6.07 20.02
CA GLY A 94 -3.29 7.52 20.22
C GLY A 94 -3.04 8.30 18.94
N GLU A 95 -2.27 7.74 18.01
CA GLU A 95 -1.88 8.41 16.77
C GLU A 95 -2.77 8.05 15.57
N ARG A 96 -3.35 6.84 15.53
CA ARG A 96 -3.90 6.21 14.31
C ARG A 96 -5.25 5.51 14.49
N LEU A 97 -5.95 5.65 15.62
CA LEU A 97 -7.20 4.92 15.91
C LEU A 97 -8.23 4.90 14.77
N PHE A 98 -8.47 6.02 14.07
CA PHE A 98 -9.41 6.03 12.95
C PHE A 98 -8.89 5.27 11.70
N GLN A 99 -7.59 5.36 11.40
CA GLN A 99 -6.97 4.56 10.33
C GLN A 99 -7.07 3.07 10.65
N MET A 100 -6.82 2.68 11.90
CA MET A 100 -6.94 1.31 12.38
C MET A 100 -8.39 0.81 12.28
N GLU A 101 -9.38 1.63 12.65
CA GLU A 101 -10.80 1.29 12.52
C GLU A 101 -11.23 1.08 11.07
N LEU A 102 -10.74 1.91 10.13
CA LEU A 102 -10.97 1.71 8.70
C LEU A 102 -10.39 0.39 8.20
N ILE A 103 -9.15 0.06 8.59
CA ILE A 103 -8.48 -1.20 8.21
C ILE A 103 -9.22 -2.41 8.82
N ARG A 104 -9.66 -2.32 10.08
CA ARG A 104 -10.45 -3.35 10.76
C ARG A 104 -11.78 -3.62 10.05
N ARG A 105 -12.55 -2.56 9.75
CA ARG A 105 -13.85 -2.68 9.04
C ARG A 105 -13.69 -3.15 7.61
N LEU A 106 -12.65 -2.73 6.89
CA LEU A 106 -12.32 -3.24 5.56
C LEU A 106 -12.07 -4.76 5.63
N THR A 107 -11.21 -5.19 6.56
CA THR A 107 -10.84 -6.60 6.78
C THR A 107 -12.05 -7.48 7.12
N ARG A 108 -13.01 -6.96 7.90
CA ARG A 108 -14.25 -7.66 8.30
C ARG A 108 -15.38 -7.58 7.27
N GLY A 109 -15.28 -6.69 6.27
CA GLY A 109 -16.38 -6.37 5.36
C GLY A 109 -17.55 -5.70 6.08
N GLU A 110 -17.26 -4.56 6.70
CA GLU A 110 -18.17 -3.74 7.52
C GLU A 110 -18.05 -2.22 7.24
N LEU A 111 -17.46 -1.82 6.10
CA LEU A 111 -17.36 -0.40 5.73
C LEU A 111 -18.71 0.21 5.33
N SER A 112 -19.65 -0.58 4.83
CA SER A 112 -21.00 -0.12 4.48
C SER A 112 -21.82 0.30 5.69
N GLU A 113 -21.47 -0.20 6.89
CA GLU A 113 -21.99 0.29 8.17
C GLU A 113 -21.51 1.72 8.50
N LEU A 114 -20.34 2.12 7.98
CA LEU A 114 -19.70 3.40 8.25
C LEU A 114 -20.10 4.49 7.24
N VAL A 115 -20.09 4.15 5.95
CA VAL A 115 -20.20 5.10 4.82
C VAL A 115 -21.31 4.75 3.82
N GLY A 116 -22.09 3.70 4.07
CA GLY A 116 -23.28 3.35 3.29
C GLY A 116 -23.01 2.48 2.06
N ALA A 117 -24.02 2.36 1.20
CA ALA A 117 -24.07 1.37 0.10
C ALA A 117 -22.90 1.44 -0.89
N VAL A 118 -22.18 2.57 -0.97
CA VAL A 118 -20.98 2.73 -1.79
C VAL A 118 -19.82 1.78 -1.38
N ALA A 119 -19.83 1.25 -0.15
CA ALA A 119 -18.89 0.23 0.31
C ALA A 119 -19.39 -1.22 0.17
N LEU A 120 -20.64 -1.45 -0.26
CA LEU A 120 -21.22 -2.79 -0.20
C LEU A 120 -20.44 -3.80 -1.08
N GLU A 121 -20.02 -3.40 -2.27
CA GLU A 121 -19.22 -4.21 -3.20
C GLU A 121 -17.86 -4.62 -2.58
N ILE A 122 -17.19 -3.72 -1.86
CA ILE A 122 -15.90 -4.02 -1.22
C ILE A 122 -16.09 -4.90 0.02
N ASP A 123 -17.18 -4.73 0.77
CA ASP A 123 -17.52 -5.60 1.91
C ASP A 123 -17.87 -7.02 1.45
N GLU A 124 -18.70 -7.15 0.41
CA GLU A 124 -19.07 -8.43 -0.22
C GLU A 124 -17.80 -9.18 -0.67
N LEU A 125 -16.84 -8.48 -1.28
CA LEU A 125 -15.54 -9.05 -1.65
C LEU A 125 -14.75 -9.53 -0.42
N HIS A 126 -14.60 -8.72 0.63
CA HIS A 126 -13.80 -9.08 1.81
C HIS A 126 -14.39 -10.25 2.59
N ARG A 127 -15.73 -10.32 2.74
CA ARG A 127 -16.39 -11.51 3.33
C ARG A 127 -16.28 -12.76 2.47
N SER A 128 -16.18 -12.60 1.14
CA SER A 128 -16.00 -13.74 0.24
C SER A 128 -14.62 -14.40 0.37
N PHE A 129 -13.55 -13.63 0.61
CA PHE A 129 -12.26 -14.19 1.04
C PHE A 129 -12.32 -14.69 2.50
N GLY A 130 -13.08 -13.98 3.35
CA GLY A 130 -13.46 -14.44 4.68
C GLY A 130 -12.36 -14.35 5.73
N PHE A 131 -11.52 -13.31 5.68
CA PHE A 131 -10.40 -13.12 6.61
C PHE A 131 -10.83 -13.24 8.08
N ALA A 132 -11.80 -12.42 8.50
CA ALA A 132 -12.35 -12.47 9.86
C ALA A 132 -13.14 -13.77 10.15
N ARG A 133 -13.83 -14.32 9.14
CA ARG A 133 -14.57 -15.59 9.27
C ARG A 133 -13.65 -16.75 9.63
N ARG A 134 -12.51 -16.88 8.94
CA ARG A 134 -11.54 -17.94 9.20
C ARG A 134 -10.96 -17.84 10.60
N VAL A 135 -10.59 -16.64 11.02
CA VAL A 135 -10.10 -16.40 12.39
C VAL A 135 -11.12 -16.81 13.46
N ALA A 136 -12.42 -16.61 13.20
CA ALA A 136 -13.49 -16.98 14.12
C ALA A 136 -13.95 -18.46 14.06
N GLU A 137 -13.78 -19.14 12.91
CA GLU A 137 -14.26 -20.52 12.68
C GLU A 137 -13.14 -21.57 12.79
N GLU A 138 -11.89 -21.22 12.49
CA GLU A 138 -10.73 -22.12 12.45
C GLU A 138 -9.85 -21.89 13.70
N PRO A 139 -9.48 -22.94 14.46
CA PRO A 139 -8.65 -22.79 15.64
C PRO A 139 -7.22 -22.38 15.26
N ILE A 140 -6.83 -21.14 15.58
CA ILE A 140 -5.48 -20.65 15.35
C ILE A 140 -4.56 -21.15 16.47
N ASP A 141 -3.63 -22.02 16.13
CA ASP A 141 -2.56 -22.43 17.04
C ASP A 141 -1.53 -21.29 17.18
N LEU A 142 -1.19 -20.96 18.43
CA LEU A 142 -0.28 -19.90 18.83
C LEU A 142 0.43 -20.32 20.12
N ALA A 143 1.76 -20.19 20.13
CA ALA A 143 2.55 -20.31 21.34
C ALA A 143 2.01 -19.34 22.42
N PRO A 144 1.97 -19.76 23.71
CA PRO A 144 1.46 -18.92 24.79
C PRO A 144 2.17 -17.56 24.94
N GLU A 145 3.46 -17.48 24.56
CA GLU A 145 4.22 -16.22 24.48
C GLU A 145 3.62 -15.28 23.42
N SER A 146 3.46 -15.77 22.19
CA SER A 146 2.87 -15.03 21.07
C SER A 146 1.45 -14.56 21.37
N HIS A 147 0.62 -15.41 21.98
CA HIS A 147 -0.73 -15.00 22.41
C HIS A 147 -0.68 -13.91 23.49
N ALA A 148 0.21 -14.02 24.49
CA ALA A 148 0.35 -13.00 25.53
C ALA A 148 0.79 -11.65 24.95
N TRP A 149 1.67 -11.65 23.95
CA TRP A 149 2.12 -10.47 23.23
C TRP A 149 1.03 -9.82 22.37
N LEU A 150 0.22 -10.62 21.67
CA LEU A 150 -0.95 -10.14 20.94
C LEU A 150 -1.99 -9.53 21.89
N GLN A 151 -2.27 -10.20 23.00
CA GLN A 151 -3.21 -9.72 24.02
C GLN A 151 -2.73 -8.41 24.64
N ALA A 152 -1.46 -8.31 25.04
CA ALA A 152 -0.89 -7.09 25.59
C ALA A 152 -1.04 -5.90 24.62
N TYR A 153 -0.74 -6.09 23.33
CA TYR A 153 -0.95 -5.07 22.32
C TYR A 153 -2.42 -4.63 22.20
N VAL A 154 -3.37 -5.57 22.22
CA VAL A 154 -4.81 -5.29 22.21
C VAL A 154 -5.27 -4.55 23.48
N ASP A 155 -4.78 -4.93 24.65
CA ASP A 155 -5.07 -4.27 25.92
C ASP A 155 -4.60 -2.81 25.92
N GLY A 156 -3.50 -2.52 25.23
CA GLY A 156 -3.01 -1.15 25.00
C GLY A 156 -3.95 -0.29 24.17
N ILE A 157 -4.47 -0.86 23.07
CA ILE A 157 -5.46 -0.18 22.21
C ILE A 157 -6.74 0.11 23.00
N ASN A 158 -7.26 -0.89 23.70
CA ASN A 158 -8.48 -0.78 24.49
C ASN A 158 -8.32 0.22 25.64
N ALA A 159 -7.19 0.19 26.35
CA ALA A 159 -6.90 1.16 27.40
C ALA A 159 -6.88 2.61 26.86
N TYR A 160 -6.31 2.88 25.68
CA TYR A 160 -6.38 4.23 25.11
C TYR A 160 -7.84 4.67 24.84
N MET A 161 -8.66 3.77 24.28
CA MET A 161 -10.07 4.06 23.98
C MET A 161 -10.92 4.29 25.23
N ASP A 162 -10.65 3.56 26.32
CA ASP A 162 -11.38 3.68 27.58
C ASP A 162 -11.01 4.96 28.36
N HIS A 163 -9.78 5.45 28.23
CA HIS A 163 -9.28 6.63 28.96
C HIS A 163 -9.49 7.96 28.21
N THR A 164 -9.72 7.95 26.89
CA THR A 164 -9.82 9.19 26.11
C THR A 164 -11.19 9.88 26.23
N ASP A 165 -11.21 11.03 26.91
CA ASP A 165 -12.37 11.94 26.96
C ASP A 165 -12.72 12.55 25.58
N ALA A 166 -11.80 12.49 24.61
CA ALA A 166 -11.92 13.16 23.31
C ALA A 166 -11.43 12.28 22.17
N LEU A 167 -12.34 11.52 21.55
CA LEU A 167 -12.06 10.74 20.34
C LEU A 167 -11.56 11.62 19.18
N PRO A 168 -10.78 11.05 18.24
CA PRO A 168 -10.41 11.70 16.99
C PRO A 168 -11.64 12.25 16.24
N PRO A 169 -11.50 13.40 15.55
CA PRO A 169 -12.63 14.14 15.00
C PRO A 169 -13.45 13.36 13.96
N GLU A 170 -12.86 12.40 13.29
CA GLU A 170 -13.50 11.53 12.31
C GLU A 170 -14.69 10.79 12.94
N PHE A 171 -14.54 10.27 14.16
CA PHE A 171 -15.61 9.62 14.91
C PHE A 171 -16.73 10.61 15.26
N LEU A 172 -16.41 11.84 15.65
CA LEU A 172 -17.41 12.88 15.90
C LEU A 172 -18.21 13.24 14.64
N PHE A 173 -17.53 13.46 13.51
CA PHE A 173 -18.18 13.84 12.25
C PHE A 173 -19.04 12.72 11.67
N LEU A 174 -18.61 11.46 11.83
CA LEU A 174 -19.37 10.29 11.38
C LEU A 174 -20.51 9.91 12.33
N GLY A 175 -20.47 10.37 13.59
CA GLY A 175 -21.44 10.05 14.64
C GLY A 175 -21.23 8.66 15.26
N GLN A 176 -19.98 8.18 15.26
CA GLN A 176 -19.61 6.80 15.58
C GLN A 176 -18.73 6.71 16.82
N LYS A 177 -18.61 5.51 17.37
CA LYS A 177 -17.62 5.15 18.41
C LYS A 177 -16.88 3.89 17.98
N PRO A 178 -15.58 3.77 18.28
CA PRO A 178 -14.86 2.52 18.04
C PRO A 178 -15.38 1.43 18.98
N GLU A 179 -15.44 0.19 18.48
CA GLU A 179 -15.70 -0.99 19.29
C GLU A 179 -14.41 -1.48 19.97
N PRO A 180 -14.45 -2.18 21.11
CA PRO A 180 -13.28 -2.87 21.68
C PRO A 180 -12.56 -3.72 20.63
N TRP A 181 -11.24 -3.75 20.70
CA TRP A 181 -10.39 -4.60 19.87
C TRP A 181 -10.18 -5.96 20.53
N SER A 182 -9.97 -6.97 19.69
CA SER A 182 -9.68 -8.36 20.05
C SER A 182 -8.39 -8.84 19.38
N VAL A 183 -7.84 -9.96 19.87
CA VAL A 183 -6.73 -10.66 19.18
C VAL A 183 -7.17 -11.10 17.78
N ASP A 184 -8.44 -11.48 17.62
CA ASP A 184 -9.04 -11.86 16.34
C ASP A 184 -9.00 -10.73 15.31
N ASP A 185 -9.24 -9.48 15.72
CA ASP A 185 -9.11 -8.31 14.82
C ASP A 185 -7.66 -8.15 14.32
N VAL A 186 -6.66 -8.38 15.18
CA VAL A 186 -5.23 -8.32 14.82
C VAL A 186 -4.86 -9.45 13.87
N LEU A 187 -5.33 -10.67 14.13
CA LEU A 187 -5.08 -11.85 13.29
C LEU A 187 -5.79 -11.74 11.93
N ALA A 188 -7.01 -11.20 11.89
CA ALA A 188 -7.72 -10.94 10.64
C ALA A 188 -6.98 -9.88 9.80
N ILE A 189 -6.46 -8.81 10.42
CA ILE A 189 -5.65 -7.80 9.73
C ILE A 189 -4.34 -8.42 9.22
N ALA A 190 -3.68 -9.28 9.99
CA ALA A 190 -2.49 -10.01 9.56
C ALA A 190 -2.79 -10.88 8.32
N TYR A 191 -3.93 -11.58 8.33
CA TYR A 191 -4.41 -12.37 7.20
C TYR A 191 -4.68 -11.49 5.97
N TYR A 192 -5.33 -10.34 6.13
CA TYR A 192 -5.49 -9.34 5.07
C TYR A 192 -4.15 -8.83 4.53
N GLN A 193 -3.12 -8.64 5.36
CA GLN A 193 -1.77 -8.28 4.89
C GLN A 193 -1.09 -9.39 4.07
N THR A 194 -1.52 -10.66 4.13
CA THR A 194 -1.07 -11.71 3.20
C THR A 194 -1.76 -11.63 1.84
N TRP A 195 -3.04 -11.25 1.83
CA TRP A 195 -3.80 -11.05 0.61
C TRP A 195 -3.34 -9.79 -0.14
N TYR A 196 -3.08 -8.70 0.58
CA TYR A 196 -2.75 -7.38 0.04
C TYR A 196 -1.64 -7.37 -1.03
N PRO A 197 -0.40 -7.88 -0.80
CA PRO A 197 0.65 -7.95 -1.85
C PRO A 197 0.27 -8.92 -2.97
N THR A 198 -0.53 -9.92 -2.65
CA THR A 198 -0.97 -11.01 -3.53
C THR A 198 -2.08 -10.55 -4.48
N THR A 199 -2.85 -9.51 -4.12
CA THR A 199 -3.76 -8.81 -5.05
C THR A 199 -3.03 -8.20 -6.26
N LEU A 200 -1.74 -7.88 -6.14
CA LEU A 200 -0.96 -7.38 -7.27
C LEU A 200 -0.88 -8.47 -8.36
N VAL A 201 -0.56 -9.70 -7.96
CA VAL A 201 -0.52 -10.89 -8.85
C VAL A 201 -1.91 -11.25 -9.32
N GLN A 202 -2.91 -11.23 -8.42
CA GLN A 202 -4.30 -11.55 -8.78
C GLN A 202 -4.86 -10.56 -9.80
N ARG A 203 -4.64 -9.25 -9.63
CA ARG A 203 -5.12 -8.23 -10.57
C ARG A 203 -4.50 -8.38 -11.95
N ILE A 204 -3.21 -8.70 -12.01
CA ILE A 204 -2.54 -8.96 -13.28
C ILE A 204 -3.09 -10.26 -13.87
N SER A 205 -3.19 -11.35 -13.11
CA SER A 205 -3.81 -12.61 -13.58
C SER A 205 -5.27 -12.45 -14.02
N MET A 206 -6.06 -11.58 -13.38
CA MET A 206 -7.46 -11.31 -13.79
C MET A 206 -7.53 -10.49 -15.08
N ALA A 207 -6.68 -9.46 -15.24
CA ALA A 207 -6.53 -8.81 -16.54
C ALA A 207 -6.08 -9.83 -17.61
N TRP A 208 -5.16 -10.75 -17.27
CA TRP A 208 -4.73 -11.87 -18.12
C TRP A 208 -5.77 -12.99 -18.31
N ARG A 209 -6.91 -12.98 -17.60
CA ARG A 209 -8.06 -13.86 -17.89
C ARG A 209 -9.06 -13.16 -18.80
N GLU A 210 -9.25 -11.85 -18.60
CA GLU A 210 -9.91 -10.98 -19.58
C GLU A 210 -9.15 -10.98 -20.93
N LEU A 211 -7.83 -11.25 -20.94
CA LEU A 211 -7.09 -11.68 -22.14
C LEU A 211 -7.66 -12.97 -22.77
N VAL A 212 -7.80 -14.06 -22.01
CA VAL A 212 -8.13 -15.39 -22.54
C VAL A 212 -9.54 -15.53 -23.13
N ASP A 213 -10.55 -14.87 -22.55
CA ASP A 213 -11.93 -15.32 -22.73
C ASP A 213 -12.64 -14.94 -24.05
N LEU A 214 -12.28 -13.86 -24.78
CA LEU A 214 -12.96 -13.52 -26.05
C LEU A 214 -12.14 -13.73 -27.33
N HIS A 215 -10.91 -14.23 -27.23
CA HIS A 215 -10.15 -14.67 -28.40
C HIS A 215 -9.74 -16.17 -28.37
N GLY A 216 -10.15 -16.90 -27.32
CA GLY A 216 -9.91 -18.33 -27.15
C GLY A 216 -8.45 -18.64 -26.84
N ALA A 217 -8.09 -19.92 -26.75
CA ALA A 217 -6.74 -20.35 -26.34
C ALA A 217 -5.58 -19.82 -27.22
N ALA A 218 -5.86 -19.32 -28.43
CA ALA A 218 -4.89 -18.70 -29.32
C ALA A 218 -4.81 -17.16 -29.21
N ALA A 219 -5.69 -16.51 -28.44
CA ALA A 219 -5.45 -15.17 -27.94
C ALA A 219 -5.94 -14.96 -26.49
N ALA A 220 -5.66 -15.98 -25.67
CA ALA A 220 -4.97 -15.85 -24.38
C ALA A 220 -3.82 -14.81 -24.39
N GLU A 221 -3.29 -14.52 -25.57
CA GLU A 221 -2.41 -13.40 -25.88
C GLU A 221 -3.10 -12.02 -25.86
N TRP A 222 -4.44 -11.81 -26.00
CA TRP A 222 -5.00 -10.44 -26.07
C TRP A 222 -6.32 -10.07 -25.33
N LEU A 223 -6.28 -8.92 -24.63
CA LEU A 223 -7.22 -8.37 -23.62
C LEU A 223 -8.55 -7.90 -24.18
N SER A 224 -9.51 -8.80 -24.27
CA SER A 224 -10.80 -8.53 -24.92
C SER A 224 -11.94 -8.34 -23.91
N SER A 225 -12.99 -7.64 -24.35
CA SER A 225 -13.89 -6.91 -23.46
C SER A 225 -15.35 -7.40 -23.44
N ASP A 226 -15.95 -7.53 -22.25
CA ASP A 226 -16.99 -6.55 -21.89
C ASP A 226 -17.20 -6.41 -20.36
N PHE A 227 -17.37 -5.17 -19.91
CA PHE A 227 -17.20 -4.77 -18.50
C PHE A 227 -18.49 -4.79 -17.66
N ALA A 228 -18.41 -5.34 -16.45
CA ALA A 228 -19.42 -5.10 -15.39
C ALA A 228 -18.89 -5.20 -13.94
N TRP A 229 -17.82 -4.46 -13.61
CA TRP A 229 -17.44 -4.21 -12.20
C TRP A 229 -17.57 -2.72 -11.86
N GLN A 230 -18.20 -2.43 -10.72
CA GLN A 230 -18.69 -1.08 -10.47
C GLN A 230 -17.54 -0.17 -10.04
N ARG A 231 -17.73 1.13 -10.27
CA ARG A 231 -16.83 2.15 -9.71
C ARG A 231 -17.06 2.22 -8.21
N THR A 232 -16.27 1.48 -7.45
CA THR A 232 -16.19 1.63 -5.99
C THR A 232 -15.81 3.10 -5.71
N THR A 233 -16.75 3.87 -5.18
CA THR A 233 -16.64 5.34 -5.04
C THR A 233 -16.21 5.76 -3.63
N LEU A 234 -15.46 4.88 -2.99
CA LEU A 234 -14.59 5.14 -1.84
C LEU A 234 -13.12 4.96 -2.28
N PRO A 235 -12.13 5.40 -1.48
CA PRO A 235 -10.71 5.25 -1.84
C PRO A 235 -10.31 3.77 -1.93
N GLY A 236 -10.43 3.20 -3.13
CA GLY A 236 -9.76 1.96 -3.49
C GLY A 236 -8.26 2.19 -3.33
N GLY A 237 -7.68 1.54 -2.32
CA GLY A 237 -6.25 1.40 -2.16
C GLY A 237 -5.71 0.56 -3.31
N ARG A 238 -5.41 1.21 -4.44
CA ARG A 238 -4.62 0.63 -5.52
C ARG A 238 -3.19 0.50 -5.01
N MET A 239 -2.91 -0.58 -4.27
CA MET A 239 -1.58 -0.88 -3.75
C MET A 239 -0.56 -0.68 -4.86
N SER A 240 0.42 0.19 -4.61
CA SER A 240 1.39 0.51 -5.64
C SER A 240 2.32 -0.65 -5.95
N GLU A 241 2.76 -0.66 -7.20
CA GLU A 241 3.23 -1.86 -7.85
C GLU A 241 4.73 -2.13 -7.63
N GLY A 242 5.28 -1.78 -6.46
CA GLY A 242 6.63 -2.20 -6.13
C GLY A 242 7.28 -1.64 -4.87
N SER A 243 8.58 -1.89 -4.76
CA SER A 243 9.51 -1.41 -3.73
C SER A 243 10.92 -1.49 -4.31
N ASN A 244 11.90 -0.74 -3.81
CA ASN A 244 13.30 -1.16 -3.96
C ASN A 244 13.89 -1.59 -2.62
N THR A 245 14.81 -2.55 -2.66
CA THR A 245 15.80 -2.80 -1.61
C THR A 245 17.16 -3.08 -2.23
N TRP A 246 18.24 -2.69 -1.54
CA TRP A 246 19.59 -3.17 -1.86
C TRP A 246 20.51 -3.16 -0.64
N THR A 247 21.48 -4.08 -0.66
CA THR A 247 22.50 -4.24 0.38
C THR A 247 23.88 -4.38 -0.24
N LEU A 248 24.89 -3.76 0.38
CA LEU A 248 26.28 -3.76 -0.08
C LEU A 248 27.19 -4.39 0.97
N ALA A 249 28.09 -5.27 0.52
CA ALA A 249 29.12 -5.88 1.36
C ALA A 249 30.19 -4.84 1.76
N PRO A 250 30.91 -5.05 2.89
CA PRO A 250 31.97 -4.16 3.38
C PRO A 250 32.98 -3.68 2.32
N GLU A 251 33.36 -4.53 1.37
CA GLU A 251 34.35 -4.21 0.34
C GLU A 251 33.86 -3.11 -0.62
N ARG A 252 32.53 -3.01 -0.78
CA ARG A 252 31.80 -2.01 -1.59
C ARG A 252 31.29 -0.81 -0.80
N SER A 253 31.58 -0.74 0.50
CA SER A 253 31.29 0.44 1.31
C SER A 253 32.52 1.31 1.49
N GLU A 254 32.34 2.63 1.55
CA GLU A 254 33.38 3.56 2.01
C GLU A 254 33.70 3.38 3.50
N SER A 255 32.71 3.03 4.32
CA SER A 255 32.87 2.82 5.77
C SER A 255 33.58 1.49 6.11
N GLY A 256 33.70 0.58 5.14
CA GLY A 256 34.18 -0.78 5.36
C GLY A 256 33.23 -1.63 6.19
N GLN A 257 31.94 -1.28 6.22
CA GLN A 257 30.85 -2.01 6.87
C GLN A 257 29.67 -2.16 5.91
N ALA A 258 28.79 -3.14 6.16
CA ALA A 258 27.67 -3.36 5.25
C ALA A 258 26.69 -2.16 5.22
N LEU A 259 26.15 -1.88 4.04
CA LEU A 259 25.11 -0.86 3.81
C LEU A 259 23.78 -1.54 3.46
N HIS A 260 22.66 -0.95 3.87
CA HIS A 260 21.31 -1.42 3.57
C HIS A 260 20.42 -0.21 3.25
N ALA A 261 19.71 -0.24 2.13
CA ALA A 261 18.70 0.76 1.79
C ALA A 261 17.40 0.11 1.33
N ALA A 262 16.28 0.77 1.63
CA ALA A 262 14.95 0.33 1.21
C ALA A 262 13.99 1.51 1.06
N ASP A 263 13.11 1.43 0.06
CA ASP A 263 11.99 2.36 -0.13
C ASP A 263 10.78 1.61 -0.70
N PRO A 264 9.85 1.13 0.15
CA PRO A 264 8.63 0.48 -0.33
C PRO A 264 7.73 1.49 -1.04
N HIS A 265 7.25 1.15 -2.24
CA HIS A 265 6.40 2.05 -2.99
C HIS A 265 4.93 1.72 -2.73
N LEU A 266 4.21 2.64 -2.08
CA LEU A 266 2.80 2.50 -1.75
C LEU A 266 2.09 3.83 -2.01
N GLU A 267 0.78 3.87 -1.84
CA GLU A 267 0.00 5.10 -1.87
C GLU A 267 0.55 6.10 -0.86
N TYR A 268 0.94 7.25 -1.39
CA TYR A 268 1.56 8.35 -0.67
C TYR A 268 0.79 9.67 -0.87
N ASP A 269 -0.37 9.59 -1.54
CA ASP A 269 -1.32 10.67 -1.78
C ASP A 269 -2.41 10.76 -0.70
N GLN A 270 -2.24 10.03 0.40
CA GLN A 270 -3.15 10.00 1.54
C GLN A 270 -2.43 10.36 2.84
N ALA A 271 -3.15 11.01 3.75
CA ALA A 271 -2.71 11.29 5.10
C ALA A 271 -3.65 10.60 6.11
N PRO A 272 -3.14 9.93 7.15
CA PRO A 272 -1.73 9.55 7.33
C PRO A 272 -1.28 8.50 6.30
N GLY A 273 0.03 8.42 6.03
CA GLY A 273 0.63 7.30 5.30
C GLY A 273 0.54 5.97 6.07
N MET A 274 0.89 4.86 5.42
CA MET A 274 0.78 3.51 6.04
C MET A 274 1.65 3.34 7.29
N TRP A 275 2.90 3.79 7.22
CA TRP A 275 3.92 3.48 8.23
C TRP A 275 3.80 4.32 9.50
N TYR A 276 4.15 3.73 10.64
CA TYR A 276 4.42 4.41 11.90
C TYR A 276 5.82 4.01 12.37
N ALA A 277 6.70 4.95 12.65
CA ALA A 277 8.05 4.66 13.12
C ALA A 277 8.07 4.48 14.65
N ALA A 278 8.81 3.49 15.16
CA ALA A 278 8.99 3.26 16.59
C ALA A 278 10.31 2.55 16.92
N GLY A 279 10.86 2.83 18.11
CA GLY A 279 11.85 2.00 18.79
C GLY A 279 11.22 1.31 20.01
N LEU A 280 11.42 0.01 20.15
CA LEU A 280 10.84 -0.86 21.16
C LEU A 280 11.98 -1.57 21.90
N HIS A 281 12.14 -1.26 23.19
CA HIS A 281 13.25 -1.74 24.01
C HIS A 281 12.71 -2.25 25.36
N SER A 282 12.86 -3.56 25.62
CA SER A 282 12.61 -4.19 26.92
C SER A 282 13.93 -4.63 27.56
N GLN A 283 13.87 -5.25 28.74
CA GLN A 283 14.99 -5.96 29.35
C GLN A 283 14.91 -7.48 29.12
N GLU A 284 13.90 -7.95 28.38
CA GLU A 284 13.64 -9.37 28.09
C GLU A 284 14.22 -9.80 26.72
N SER A 285 13.58 -9.41 25.61
CA SER A 285 14.03 -9.84 24.27
C SER A 285 13.85 -8.83 23.13
N LEU A 286 12.96 -7.85 23.25
CA LEU A 286 12.78 -6.80 22.25
C LEU A 286 13.82 -5.67 22.40
N ASP A 287 14.64 -5.48 21.37
CA ASP A 287 15.46 -4.28 21.16
C ASP A 287 15.50 -3.99 19.66
N VAL A 288 14.48 -3.27 19.17
CA VAL A 288 14.23 -3.11 17.73
C VAL A 288 13.76 -1.71 17.38
N ILE A 289 14.21 -1.18 16.25
CA ILE A 289 13.81 0.11 15.71
C ILE A 289 13.49 0.03 14.22
N GLY A 290 12.43 0.71 13.79
CA GLY A 290 12.00 0.71 12.40
C GLY A 290 10.60 1.24 12.19
N VAL A 291 9.90 0.71 11.19
CA VAL A 291 8.49 1.01 10.90
C VAL A 291 7.57 -0.17 11.22
N THR A 292 6.43 0.13 11.84
CA THR A 292 5.30 -0.76 12.10
C THR A 292 4.14 -0.43 11.16
N VAL A 293 3.13 -1.31 11.14
CA VAL A 293 1.81 -1.04 10.54
C VAL A 293 0.80 -0.90 11.68
N PRO A 294 0.12 0.25 11.84
CA PRO A 294 -0.92 0.43 12.84
C PRO A 294 -2.01 -0.64 12.71
N GLY A 295 -2.27 -1.37 13.80
CA GLY A 295 -3.08 -2.59 13.80
C GLY A 295 -2.29 -3.88 14.03
N LEU A 296 -0.96 -3.88 13.83
CA LEU A 296 -0.10 -5.05 14.04
C LEU A 296 1.08 -4.76 15.01
N PRO A 297 1.39 -5.66 15.97
CA PRO A 297 2.50 -5.50 16.92
C PRO A 297 3.89 -5.85 16.33
N LEU A 298 4.10 -5.62 15.03
CA LEU A 298 5.30 -6.05 14.31
C LEU A 298 6.05 -4.87 13.66
N VAL A 299 7.36 -4.79 13.90
CA VAL A 299 8.26 -3.94 13.10
C VAL A 299 8.48 -4.60 11.73
N ALA A 300 7.84 -4.06 10.70
CA ALA A 300 7.84 -4.58 9.34
C ALA A 300 9.24 -4.50 8.70
N MET A 301 9.92 -3.37 8.85
CA MET A 301 11.27 -3.12 8.32
C MET A 301 12.06 -2.28 9.32
N GLY A 302 13.36 -2.55 9.48
CA GLY A 302 14.19 -1.89 10.50
C GLY A 302 15.44 -2.70 10.88
N HIS A 303 15.94 -2.49 12.10
CA HIS A 303 17.04 -3.26 12.68
C HIS A 303 16.88 -3.51 14.17
N ASN A 304 17.50 -4.57 14.68
CA ASN A 304 17.55 -4.92 16.10
C ASN A 304 18.95 -4.71 16.74
N GLY A 305 19.77 -3.88 16.09
CA GLY A 305 21.14 -3.63 16.51
C GLY A 305 22.10 -4.82 16.27
N ARG A 306 21.65 -5.94 15.69
CA ARG A 306 22.51 -7.04 15.23
C ARG A 306 22.34 -7.26 13.74
N ILE A 307 21.08 -7.40 13.33
CA ILE A 307 20.64 -7.57 11.95
C ILE A 307 19.68 -6.44 11.55
N ALA A 308 19.53 -6.23 10.24
CA ALA A 308 18.61 -5.29 9.64
C ALA A 308 17.92 -5.92 8.44
N TRP A 309 16.62 -5.68 8.32
CA TRP A 309 15.75 -6.28 7.32
C TRP A 309 14.82 -5.26 6.68
N SER A 310 14.48 -5.52 5.43
CA SER A 310 13.37 -4.89 4.73
C SER A 310 12.83 -5.87 3.68
N PHE A 311 11.74 -5.52 3.00
CA PHE A 311 11.18 -6.40 1.98
C PHE A 311 10.54 -5.66 0.80
N THR A 312 10.47 -6.38 -0.32
CA THR A 312 9.74 -6.02 -1.54
C THR A 312 8.63 -7.04 -1.80
N VAL A 313 7.52 -6.68 -2.44
CA VAL A 313 6.54 -7.67 -2.93
C VAL A 313 7.22 -8.67 -3.90
N ALA A 314 6.97 -9.96 -3.69
CA ALA A 314 7.34 -11.03 -4.62
C ALA A 314 6.10 -11.39 -5.45
N PRO A 315 6.05 -11.07 -6.76
CA PRO A 315 4.84 -11.21 -7.56
C PRO A 315 4.64 -12.66 -8.09
N VAL A 316 4.78 -13.64 -7.20
CA VAL A 316 4.75 -15.10 -7.47
C VAL A 316 3.31 -15.61 -7.56
N ASP A 317 3.04 -16.56 -8.46
CA ASP A 317 1.71 -17.14 -8.67
C ASP A 317 1.33 -18.17 -7.59
N VAL A 318 0.56 -17.68 -6.61
CA VAL A 318 0.02 -18.42 -5.47
C VAL A 318 -1.52 -18.55 -5.52
N PHE A 319 -2.10 -18.41 -6.72
CA PHE A 319 -3.50 -18.69 -7.00
C PHE A 319 -3.63 -19.83 -8.01
N GLU A 320 -4.80 -20.44 -8.01
CA GLU A 320 -5.30 -21.22 -9.14
C GLU A 320 -6.75 -20.83 -9.41
N THR A 321 -7.23 -21.10 -10.62
CA THR A 321 -8.61 -20.83 -10.98
C THR A 321 -9.15 -21.94 -11.84
N TYR A 322 -10.29 -22.46 -11.43
CA TYR A 322 -10.85 -23.69 -11.97
C TYR A 322 -12.22 -23.47 -12.54
N ARG A 323 -12.51 -24.16 -13.64
CA ARG A 323 -13.85 -24.38 -14.16
C ARG A 323 -14.41 -25.68 -13.61
N PHE A 324 -15.45 -25.56 -12.79
CA PHE A 324 -16.25 -26.69 -12.32
C PHE A 324 -17.50 -26.83 -13.20
N GLU A 325 -17.77 -28.02 -13.74
CA GLU A 325 -19.03 -28.35 -14.41
C GLU A 325 -20.19 -28.30 -13.39
N ARG A 326 -21.34 -27.68 -13.70
CA ARG A 326 -22.57 -27.80 -12.86
C ARG A 326 -23.44 -28.96 -13.31
N HIS A 327 -24.07 -29.64 -12.35
CA HIS A 327 -24.90 -30.80 -12.67
C HIS A 327 -26.24 -30.35 -13.31
N PRO A 328 -26.57 -30.77 -14.54
CA PRO A 328 -27.70 -30.22 -15.31
C PRO A 328 -29.07 -30.47 -14.67
N GLU A 329 -29.20 -31.48 -13.81
CA GLU A 329 -30.44 -31.80 -13.07
C GLU A 329 -30.38 -31.47 -11.56
N GLN A 330 -29.22 -31.04 -11.03
CA GLN A 330 -28.96 -30.80 -9.60
C GLN A 330 -28.07 -29.56 -9.47
N PRO A 331 -28.60 -28.35 -9.73
CA PRO A 331 -27.78 -27.14 -9.86
C PRO A 331 -27.01 -26.77 -8.58
N ASP A 332 -27.40 -27.31 -7.43
CA ASP A 332 -26.68 -27.26 -6.15
C ASP A 332 -25.39 -28.09 -6.13
N ARG A 333 -25.01 -28.76 -7.23
CA ARG A 333 -23.83 -29.61 -7.32
C ARG A 333 -22.91 -29.25 -8.48
N VAL A 334 -21.62 -29.40 -8.22
CA VAL A 334 -20.51 -29.14 -9.13
C VAL A 334 -19.57 -30.35 -9.21
N ARG A 335 -18.83 -30.47 -10.31
CA ARG A 335 -17.88 -31.57 -10.52
C ARG A 335 -16.46 -31.11 -10.19
N GLY A 336 -15.96 -31.58 -9.06
CA GLY A 336 -14.56 -31.43 -8.63
C GLY A 336 -13.74 -32.69 -8.87
N PRO A 337 -12.52 -32.77 -8.30
CA PRO A 337 -11.56 -33.84 -8.59
C PRO A 337 -12.04 -35.22 -8.11
N ASP A 338 -12.78 -35.29 -7.00
CA ASP A 338 -13.40 -36.52 -6.48
C ASP A 338 -14.80 -36.80 -7.08
N GLY A 339 -15.21 -36.03 -8.09
CA GLY A 339 -16.51 -36.13 -8.75
C GLY A 339 -17.51 -35.07 -8.26
N TRP A 340 -18.81 -35.43 -8.25
CA TRP A 340 -19.88 -34.48 -7.93
C TRP A 340 -19.95 -34.14 -6.43
N GLU A 341 -19.70 -32.89 -6.07
CA GLU A 341 -19.79 -32.35 -4.71
C GLU A 341 -20.90 -31.26 -4.62
N PRO A 342 -21.44 -30.96 -3.42
CA PRO A 342 -22.38 -29.86 -3.25
C PRO A 342 -21.67 -28.51 -3.23
N LEU A 343 -22.31 -27.48 -3.81
CA LEU A 343 -21.95 -26.09 -3.55
C LEU A 343 -22.21 -25.76 -2.08
N ILE A 344 -21.22 -25.18 -1.42
CA ILE A 344 -21.33 -24.72 -0.03
C ILE A 344 -21.91 -23.30 -0.06
N GLU A 345 -23.19 -23.18 0.25
CA GLU A 345 -23.87 -21.89 0.39
C GLU A 345 -23.62 -21.27 1.78
N ARG A 346 -23.31 -19.97 1.81
CA ARG A 346 -23.26 -19.16 3.04
C ARG A 346 -24.10 -17.90 2.87
N SER A 347 -25.13 -17.73 3.70
CA SER A 347 -25.91 -16.50 3.76
C SER A 347 -25.23 -15.48 4.69
N GLU A 348 -24.96 -14.30 4.16
CA GLU A 348 -24.26 -13.19 4.80
C GLU A 348 -25.19 -11.97 4.89
N THR A 349 -25.31 -11.36 6.07
CA THR A 349 -26.09 -10.13 6.27
C THR A 349 -25.17 -8.91 6.30
N PHE A 350 -25.35 -8.01 5.35
CA PHE A 350 -24.63 -6.73 5.27
C PHE A 350 -25.52 -5.62 5.81
N ARG A 351 -25.10 -4.96 6.89
CA ARG A 351 -25.78 -3.76 7.38
C ARG A 351 -25.27 -2.55 6.59
N ILE A 352 -26.17 -1.65 6.24
CA ILE A 352 -25.84 -0.49 5.41
C ILE A 352 -26.30 0.76 6.17
N ARG A 353 -25.40 1.75 6.28
CA ARG A 353 -25.71 3.03 6.92
C ARG A 353 -26.95 3.67 6.31
N ASP A 354 -27.87 4.10 7.19
CA ASP A 354 -29.11 4.79 6.87
C ASP A 354 -30.05 4.02 5.89
N GLN A 355 -29.90 2.69 5.79
CA GLN A 355 -30.67 1.80 4.91
C GLN A 355 -31.03 0.48 5.63
N GLU A 356 -31.89 -0.33 5.00
CA GLU A 356 -32.16 -1.70 5.48
C GLU A 356 -30.94 -2.60 5.22
N SER A 357 -30.76 -3.62 6.05
CA SER A 357 -29.71 -4.64 5.84
C SER A 357 -30.07 -5.53 4.66
N VAL A 358 -29.07 -5.97 3.91
CA VAL A 358 -29.26 -6.85 2.76
C VAL A 358 -28.64 -8.21 3.01
N GLU A 359 -29.32 -9.27 2.59
CA GLU A 359 -28.77 -10.62 2.56
C GLU A 359 -28.10 -10.89 1.21
N ARG A 360 -27.01 -11.66 1.24
CA ARG A 360 -26.33 -12.22 0.07
C ARG A 360 -25.99 -13.67 0.32
N VAL A 361 -26.10 -14.51 -0.71
CA VAL A 361 -25.55 -15.86 -0.68
C VAL A 361 -24.18 -15.83 -1.35
N GLN A 362 -23.18 -16.36 -0.66
CA GLN A 362 -21.85 -16.61 -1.19
C GLN A 362 -21.66 -18.11 -1.38
N TYR A 363 -20.96 -18.49 -2.44
CA TYR A 363 -20.78 -19.88 -2.86
C TYR A 363 -19.32 -20.30 -2.75
N PHE A 364 -19.09 -21.52 -2.28
CA PHE A 364 -17.77 -22.14 -2.15
C PHE A 364 -17.81 -23.60 -2.63
N THR A 365 -16.63 -24.14 -2.94
CA THR A 365 -16.38 -25.56 -3.26
C THR A 365 -15.39 -26.14 -2.24
N SER A 366 -14.99 -27.40 -2.40
CA SER A 366 -13.90 -27.97 -1.60
C SER A 366 -12.56 -27.26 -1.82
N LEU A 367 -12.30 -26.76 -3.04
CA LEU A 367 -11.04 -26.08 -3.41
C LEU A 367 -11.01 -24.59 -3.05
N GLY A 368 -12.14 -23.88 -3.07
CA GLY A 368 -12.09 -22.44 -2.87
C GLY A 368 -13.39 -21.66 -3.02
N ARG A 369 -13.24 -20.35 -3.24
CA ARG A 369 -14.35 -19.40 -3.37
C ARG A 369 -14.85 -19.40 -4.81
N VAL A 370 -16.17 -19.51 -5.01
CA VAL A 370 -16.78 -19.25 -6.31
C VAL A 370 -16.71 -17.76 -6.62
N ALA A 371 -16.06 -17.42 -7.74
CA ALA A 371 -15.97 -16.06 -8.28
C ALA A 371 -17.10 -15.76 -9.28
N GLU A 372 -17.52 -16.77 -10.06
CA GLU A 372 -18.65 -16.69 -10.99
C GLU A 372 -19.48 -17.97 -10.93
N LEU A 373 -20.80 -17.86 -11.03
CA LEU A 373 -21.73 -18.99 -11.07
C LEU A 373 -22.75 -18.78 -12.21
N THR A 374 -22.71 -19.64 -13.23
CA THR A 374 -23.67 -19.68 -14.35
C THR A 374 -24.50 -20.96 -14.28
N ASP A 375 -25.48 -21.16 -15.16
CA ASP A 375 -26.24 -22.42 -15.20
C ASP A 375 -25.39 -23.64 -15.64
N GLU A 376 -24.25 -23.41 -16.30
CA GLU A 376 -23.40 -24.46 -16.87
C GLU A 376 -22.15 -24.75 -16.04
N PHE A 377 -21.59 -23.74 -15.35
CA PHE A 377 -20.33 -23.87 -14.62
C PHE A 377 -20.24 -22.97 -13.39
N ALA A 378 -19.26 -23.25 -12.53
CA ALA A 378 -18.75 -22.32 -11.53
C ALA A 378 -17.26 -22.05 -11.81
N LEU A 379 -16.84 -20.77 -11.79
CA LEU A 379 -15.42 -20.43 -11.71
C LEU A 379 -15.03 -20.29 -10.24
N VAL A 380 -14.02 -21.04 -9.83
CA VAL A 380 -13.53 -21.10 -8.45
C VAL A 380 -12.12 -20.54 -8.40
N VAL A 381 -11.85 -19.66 -7.43
CA VAL A 381 -10.50 -19.20 -7.10
C VAL A 381 -10.02 -19.93 -5.85
N GLN A 382 -8.92 -20.66 -6.00
CA GLN A 382 -8.12 -21.18 -4.90
C GLN A 382 -6.91 -20.25 -4.68
N TRP A 383 -6.52 -20.06 -3.43
CA TRP A 383 -5.45 -19.15 -3.04
C TRP A 383 -4.68 -19.77 -1.87
N ALA A 384 -3.35 -19.76 -1.92
CA ALA A 384 -2.50 -20.31 -0.86
C ALA A 384 -2.83 -19.79 0.56
N GLY A 385 -3.33 -18.56 0.69
CA GLY A 385 -3.79 -18.03 1.98
C GLY A 385 -4.86 -18.87 2.64
N PHE A 386 -5.79 -19.45 1.85
CA PHE A 386 -6.88 -20.28 2.35
C PHE A 386 -6.43 -21.58 3.05
N GLU A 387 -5.16 -21.98 2.87
CA GLU A 387 -4.58 -23.22 3.39
C GLU A 387 -3.50 -22.98 4.46
N LEU A 388 -2.93 -21.76 4.55
CA LEU A 388 -1.75 -21.48 5.38
C LEU A 388 -2.13 -20.82 6.73
N PRO A 389 -1.63 -21.35 7.87
CA PRO A 389 -2.04 -20.90 9.20
C PRO A 389 -1.45 -19.53 9.55
N ILE A 390 -2.31 -18.58 9.92
CA ILE A 390 -1.89 -17.20 10.22
C ILE A 390 -1.10 -17.08 11.53
N GLY A 391 -1.24 -18.04 12.46
CA GLY A 391 -0.44 -18.10 13.69
C GLY A 391 1.07 -18.14 13.41
N GLN A 392 1.48 -19.00 12.47
CA GLN A 392 2.88 -19.16 12.08
C GLN A 392 3.51 -17.86 11.53
N LEU A 393 2.74 -17.06 10.80
CA LEU A 393 3.16 -15.74 10.32
C LEU A 393 3.45 -14.79 11.49
N MET A 394 2.61 -14.78 12.52
CA MET A 394 2.82 -13.92 13.70
C MET A 394 4.05 -14.36 14.50
N GLU A 395 4.24 -15.67 14.69
CA GLU A 395 5.40 -16.23 15.38
C GLU A 395 6.72 -15.93 14.66
N ASN A 396 6.79 -16.20 13.35
CA ASN A 396 7.96 -15.86 12.53
C ASN A 396 8.14 -14.34 12.42
N GLY A 397 7.02 -13.62 12.40
CA GLY A 397 6.92 -12.18 12.57
C GLY A 397 7.70 -11.70 13.79
N PHE A 398 7.46 -12.25 14.98
CA PHE A 398 8.22 -11.92 16.19
C PHE A 398 9.66 -12.46 16.18
N ALA A 399 9.89 -13.68 15.67
CA ALA A 399 11.21 -14.32 15.62
C ALA A 399 12.23 -13.47 14.86
N ILE A 400 11.85 -12.84 13.74
CA ILE A 400 12.72 -11.91 12.99
C ILE A 400 13.27 -10.77 13.87
N LYS A 401 12.54 -10.30 14.88
CA LYS A 401 12.96 -9.18 15.74
C LYS A 401 13.98 -9.63 16.77
N ARG A 402 13.92 -10.91 17.17
CA ARG A 402 14.87 -11.54 18.10
C ARG A 402 16.10 -12.14 17.41
N ALA A 403 16.04 -12.37 16.09
CA ALA A 403 17.09 -13.03 15.31
C ALA A 403 18.46 -12.34 15.43
N THR A 404 19.51 -13.15 15.54
CA THR A 404 20.89 -12.71 15.84
C THR A 404 21.80 -12.64 14.61
N ASP A 405 21.45 -13.38 13.57
CA ASP A 405 22.28 -13.69 12.40
C ASP A 405 21.37 -14.16 11.23
N PHE A 406 21.99 -14.49 10.09
CA PHE A 406 21.28 -14.86 8.88
C PHE A 406 20.54 -16.19 8.99
N ASP A 407 21.02 -17.15 9.79
CA ASP A 407 20.38 -18.47 9.91
C ASP A 407 19.09 -18.36 10.72
N HIS A 408 19.12 -17.64 11.86
CA HIS A 408 17.91 -17.32 12.62
C HIS A 408 16.94 -16.46 11.81
N PHE A 409 17.45 -15.49 11.04
CA PHE A 409 16.62 -14.66 10.17
C PHE A 409 15.94 -15.50 9.08
N ARG A 410 16.70 -16.32 8.34
CA ARG A 410 16.20 -17.16 7.26
C ARG A 410 15.20 -18.19 7.77
N ALA A 411 15.44 -18.83 8.92
CA ALA A 411 14.52 -19.80 9.49
C ALA A 411 13.10 -19.23 9.66
N ALA A 412 12.98 -17.98 10.13
CA ALA A 412 11.70 -17.30 10.25
C ALA A 412 11.21 -16.71 8.91
N ALA A 413 12.06 -15.96 8.21
CA ALA A 413 11.70 -15.21 7.01
C ALA A 413 11.35 -16.09 5.80
N SER A 414 11.77 -17.36 5.78
CA SER A 414 11.41 -18.30 4.70
C SER A 414 9.94 -18.71 4.76
N ASP A 415 9.28 -18.63 5.92
CA ASP A 415 7.89 -19.09 6.08
C ASP A 415 6.98 -18.03 6.70
N MET A 416 6.51 -17.11 5.86
CA MET A 416 5.64 -16.01 6.28
C MET A 416 4.18 -16.24 5.85
N GLY A 417 3.72 -17.49 5.89
CA GLY A 417 2.41 -17.90 5.37
C GLY A 417 2.22 -17.47 3.91
N ALA A 418 1.06 -16.93 3.57
CA ALA A 418 0.78 -16.40 2.23
C ALA A 418 1.36 -14.99 1.95
N MET A 419 2.19 -14.43 2.84
CA MET A 419 2.88 -13.17 2.55
C MET A 419 3.99 -13.39 1.53
N SER A 420 3.67 -13.18 0.25
CA SER A 420 4.60 -13.31 -0.87
C SER A 420 5.53 -12.10 -0.99
N VAL A 421 6.69 -12.16 -0.32
CA VAL A 421 7.70 -11.09 -0.33
C VAL A 421 9.12 -11.62 -0.52
N ASN A 422 9.99 -10.75 -1.03
CA ASN A 422 11.44 -10.95 -1.03
C ASN A 422 12.04 -10.09 0.07
N TRP A 423 12.74 -10.70 1.01
CA TRP A 423 13.46 -10.05 2.09
C TRP A 423 14.91 -9.73 1.70
N SER A 424 15.39 -8.55 2.07
CA SER A 424 16.83 -8.22 2.10
C SER A 424 17.33 -8.19 3.54
N TYR A 425 18.58 -8.60 3.71
CA TYR A 425 19.25 -8.74 5.01
C TYR A 425 20.64 -8.09 5.00
N SER A 426 21.04 -7.56 6.14
CA SER A 426 22.44 -7.18 6.44
C SER A 426 22.71 -7.26 7.95
N ASP A 427 23.96 -7.46 8.39
CA ASP A 427 24.31 -7.44 9.81
C ASP A 427 25.63 -6.72 10.16
N ARG A 428 25.87 -6.58 11.48
CA ARG A 428 27.10 -6.00 12.05
C ARG A 428 28.39 -6.74 11.73
N GLU A 429 28.32 -8.01 11.35
CA GLU A 429 29.50 -8.81 10.97
C GLU A 429 29.86 -8.60 9.48
N GLY A 430 29.07 -7.77 8.77
CA GLY A 430 29.31 -7.41 7.37
C GLY A 430 28.62 -8.35 6.38
N ASN A 431 27.76 -9.27 6.82
CA ASN A 431 27.04 -10.13 5.90
C ASN A 431 25.92 -9.36 5.17
N ILE A 432 25.63 -9.77 3.94
CA ILE A 432 24.46 -9.35 3.17
C ILE A 432 23.70 -10.58 2.67
N GLY A 433 22.37 -10.55 2.77
CA GLY A 433 21.54 -11.72 2.50
C GLY A 433 20.22 -11.41 1.81
N TYR A 434 19.59 -12.47 1.31
CA TYR A 434 18.33 -12.46 0.59
C TYR A 434 17.54 -13.73 0.93
N VAL A 435 16.23 -13.62 1.13
CA VAL A 435 15.31 -14.75 1.37
C VAL A 435 13.96 -14.46 0.72
N GLN A 436 13.41 -15.36 -0.08
CA GLN A 436 12.03 -15.27 -0.57
C GLN A 436 11.09 -16.10 0.31
N SER A 437 9.95 -15.54 0.70
CA SER A 437 8.98 -16.17 1.61
C SER A 437 7.76 -16.80 0.91
N SER A 438 7.66 -16.67 -0.41
CA SER A 438 6.50 -17.08 -1.20
C SER A 438 6.22 -18.60 -1.10
N PRO A 439 5.00 -19.02 -0.72
CA PRO A 439 4.62 -20.43 -0.72
C PRO A 439 4.31 -20.87 -2.15
N VAL A 440 5.34 -21.25 -2.90
CA VAL A 440 5.20 -21.72 -4.29
C VAL A 440 4.44 -23.06 -4.31
N PRO A 441 3.28 -23.17 -4.99
CA PRO A 441 2.54 -24.43 -5.07
C PRO A 441 3.28 -25.49 -5.89
N VAL A 442 3.18 -26.75 -5.46
CA VAL A 442 3.74 -27.92 -6.18
C VAL A 442 2.75 -28.37 -7.25
N ARG A 443 3.02 -28.04 -8.51
CA ARG A 443 2.11 -28.31 -9.65
C ARG A 443 2.63 -29.45 -10.52
N GLN A 444 1.71 -30.23 -11.10
CA GLN A 444 2.00 -31.26 -12.11
C GLN A 444 1.79 -30.76 -13.56
N HIS A 445 1.49 -29.46 -13.74
CA HIS A 445 1.27 -28.79 -15.02
C HIS A 445 2.09 -27.50 -15.13
N GLU A 446 2.34 -27.07 -16.37
CA GLU A 446 3.00 -25.80 -16.71
C GLU A 446 1.99 -24.72 -17.19
N GLN A 447 0.69 -24.99 -17.02
CA GLN A 447 -0.39 -24.04 -17.32
C GLN A 447 -0.53 -23.03 -16.17
N PHE A 448 0.10 -21.86 -16.27
CA PHE A 448 0.03 -20.79 -15.28
C PHE A 448 -1.01 -19.73 -15.68
N PHE A 449 -1.56 -19.00 -14.69
CA PHE A 449 -2.49 -17.86 -14.85
C PHE A 449 -3.85 -18.10 -15.54
N GLY A 450 -4.02 -19.21 -16.26
CA GLY A 450 -5.25 -19.58 -16.98
C GLY A 450 -6.34 -20.19 -16.09
N VAL A 451 -7.38 -20.72 -16.75
CA VAL A 451 -8.48 -21.48 -16.13
C VAL A 451 -8.26 -22.97 -16.36
N LEU A 452 -8.21 -23.74 -15.29
CA LEU A 452 -7.97 -25.20 -15.28
C LEU A 452 -9.29 -25.97 -15.15
N ASP A 453 -9.39 -27.17 -15.72
CA ASP A 453 -10.54 -28.05 -15.49
C ASP A 453 -10.47 -28.68 -14.08
N ALA A 454 -11.54 -28.53 -13.29
CA ALA A 454 -11.58 -28.99 -11.89
C ALA A 454 -11.69 -30.51 -11.73
N ASP A 455 -12.11 -31.23 -12.76
CA ASP A 455 -12.26 -32.70 -12.74
C ASP A 455 -11.00 -33.46 -13.18
N ASN A 456 -9.91 -32.75 -13.47
CA ASN A 456 -8.58 -33.32 -13.73
C ASN A 456 -7.70 -33.25 -12.46
N PRO A 457 -7.37 -34.38 -11.81
CA PRO A 457 -6.50 -34.39 -10.63
C PRO A 457 -5.10 -33.80 -10.86
N ASP A 458 -4.57 -33.86 -12.10
CA ASP A 458 -3.24 -33.30 -12.43
C ASP A 458 -3.22 -31.75 -12.42
N HIS A 459 -4.39 -31.10 -12.31
CA HIS A 459 -4.52 -29.65 -12.16
C HIS A 459 -4.56 -29.19 -10.70
N ILE A 460 -4.63 -30.10 -9.72
CA ILE A 460 -4.71 -29.73 -8.29
C ILE A 460 -3.30 -29.72 -7.70
N TRP A 461 -2.89 -28.63 -7.05
CA TRP A 461 -1.57 -28.57 -6.41
C TRP A 461 -1.41 -29.54 -5.23
N ASP A 462 -0.21 -30.11 -5.08
CA ASP A 462 0.18 -31.00 -3.96
C ASP A 462 0.88 -30.19 -2.85
N GLY A 463 0.15 -29.24 -2.27
CA GLY A 463 0.67 -28.30 -1.29
C GLY A 463 1.76 -27.36 -1.85
N PHE A 464 2.77 -27.06 -1.03
CA PHE A 464 3.77 -26.02 -1.31
C PHE A 464 5.21 -26.53 -1.15
N HIS A 465 6.13 -25.96 -1.93
CA HIS A 465 7.56 -26.22 -1.78
C HIS A 465 8.03 -25.86 -0.35
N PRO A 466 8.80 -26.75 0.32
CA PRO A 466 9.25 -26.56 1.71
C PRO A 466 10.00 -25.23 1.91
N PRO A 467 9.80 -24.51 3.04
CA PRO A 467 10.40 -23.20 3.25
C PRO A 467 11.92 -23.14 3.10
N ASP A 468 12.64 -24.17 3.54
CA ASP A 468 14.10 -24.25 3.45
C ASP A 468 14.62 -24.38 2.00
N THR A 469 13.77 -24.83 1.07
CA THR A 469 14.03 -24.91 -0.38
C THR A 469 13.70 -23.64 -1.16
N ARG A 470 13.13 -22.60 -0.51
CA ARG A 470 12.77 -21.33 -1.16
C ARG A 470 14.02 -20.51 -1.52
N PRO A 471 13.97 -19.65 -2.57
CA PRO A 471 15.15 -18.91 -3.02
C PRO A 471 15.81 -18.05 -1.94
N TRP A 472 17.12 -18.22 -1.75
CA TRP A 472 17.91 -17.46 -0.79
C TRP A 472 19.34 -17.24 -1.30
N ALA A 473 20.03 -16.23 -0.75
CA ALA A 473 21.45 -16.00 -0.98
C ALA A 473 22.11 -15.35 0.23
N LEU A 474 23.41 -15.61 0.43
CA LEU A 474 24.25 -14.98 1.45
C LEU A 474 25.60 -14.65 0.82
N ASN A 475 26.08 -13.42 0.99
CA ASN A 475 27.42 -12.95 0.60
C ASN A 475 27.85 -13.34 -0.84
N PRO A 476 27.09 -12.98 -1.89
CA PRO A 476 27.46 -13.31 -3.27
C PRO A 476 28.75 -12.61 -3.69
N GLU A 477 29.58 -13.25 -4.52
CA GLU A 477 30.88 -12.72 -4.98
C GLU A 477 30.81 -11.31 -5.59
N ARG A 478 29.66 -10.94 -6.19
CA ARG A 478 29.46 -9.59 -6.74
C ARG A 478 29.47 -8.48 -5.67
N GLY A 479 29.35 -8.82 -4.38
CA GLY A 479 29.42 -7.88 -3.25
C GLY A 479 28.19 -7.00 -3.04
N TRP A 480 27.07 -7.31 -3.70
CA TRP A 480 25.79 -6.62 -3.53
C TRP A 480 24.59 -7.54 -3.78
N LEU A 481 23.45 -7.22 -3.16
CA LEU A 481 22.14 -7.80 -3.44
C LEU A 481 21.14 -6.66 -3.65
N ALA A 482 20.15 -6.87 -4.51
CA ALA A 482 19.09 -5.89 -4.76
C ALA A 482 17.82 -6.59 -5.24
N ASN A 483 16.66 -6.00 -4.92
CA ASN A 483 15.39 -6.39 -5.50
C ASN A 483 14.55 -5.14 -5.82
N ALA A 484 13.89 -5.16 -6.98
CA ALA A 484 12.92 -4.15 -7.42
C ALA A 484 11.62 -4.80 -7.93
N ASN A 485 11.19 -5.87 -7.25
CA ASN A 485 10.12 -6.81 -7.65
C ASN A 485 10.45 -7.65 -8.90
N ASN A 486 11.74 -7.77 -9.21
CA ASN A 486 12.26 -8.70 -10.22
C ASN A 486 12.22 -10.15 -9.73
N ALA A 487 12.40 -11.08 -10.67
CA ALA A 487 12.54 -12.50 -10.38
C ALA A 487 13.69 -12.77 -9.39
N ALA A 488 13.43 -13.68 -8.45
CA ALA A 488 14.39 -14.12 -7.44
C ALA A 488 15.45 -15.08 -8.00
N VAL A 489 15.07 -15.82 -9.05
CA VAL A 489 15.82 -16.92 -9.65
C VAL A 489 15.84 -16.78 -11.16
N GLY A 490 16.75 -17.50 -11.82
CA GLY A 490 16.72 -17.71 -13.27
C GLY A 490 16.33 -19.15 -13.61
N ASP A 491 16.25 -19.45 -14.90
CA ASP A 491 15.67 -20.67 -15.48
C ASP A 491 16.29 -22.01 -15.01
N ASN A 492 17.45 -21.98 -14.36
CA ASN A 492 18.15 -23.16 -13.83
C ASN A 492 17.83 -23.46 -12.34
N TRP A 493 16.76 -22.90 -11.78
CA TRP A 493 16.31 -23.23 -10.42
C TRP A 493 15.62 -24.61 -10.39
N ASP A 494 15.62 -25.26 -9.23
CA ASP A 494 15.14 -26.65 -9.08
C ASP A 494 13.65 -26.85 -9.39
N TYR A 495 12.86 -25.77 -9.42
CA TYR A 495 11.43 -25.77 -9.76
C TYR A 495 10.99 -24.41 -10.34
N PRO A 496 9.90 -24.35 -11.13
CA PRO A 496 9.37 -23.09 -11.65
C PRO A 496 8.90 -22.15 -10.53
N VAL A 497 9.21 -20.86 -10.67
CA VAL A 497 8.67 -19.81 -9.79
C VAL A 497 7.87 -18.81 -10.67
N PRO A 498 6.69 -19.20 -11.19
CA PRO A 498 5.87 -18.36 -12.06
C PRO A 498 5.49 -17.05 -11.36
N GLY A 499 5.44 -15.94 -12.10
CA GLY A 499 5.07 -14.63 -11.54
C GLY A 499 5.21 -13.45 -12.50
N TYR A 500 4.64 -12.31 -12.11
CA TYR A 500 4.65 -11.06 -12.89
C TYR A 500 5.77 -10.12 -12.43
N TYR A 501 7.00 -10.46 -12.81
CA TYR A 501 8.21 -9.77 -12.36
C TYR A 501 8.48 -8.45 -13.07
N LYS A 502 9.11 -7.49 -12.36
CA LYS A 502 9.43 -6.16 -12.88
C LYS A 502 10.93 -5.97 -13.14
N GLN A 503 11.28 -5.70 -14.39
CA GLN A 503 12.66 -5.62 -14.88
C GLN A 503 13.26 -4.19 -14.93
N LEU A 504 12.44 -3.16 -15.12
CA LEU A 504 12.91 -1.80 -15.43
C LEU A 504 13.81 -1.20 -14.31
N ARG A 505 13.30 -1.18 -13.07
CA ARG A 505 14.05 -0.59 -11.94
C ARG A 505 15.30 -1.40 -11.55
N ILE A 506 15.27 -2.73 -11.64
CA ILE A 506 16.45 -3.55 -11.26
C ILE A 506 17.64 -3.34 -12.20
N ARG A 507 17.39 -3.05 -13.49
CA ARG A 507 18.44 -2.63 -14.43
C ARG A 507 19.12 -1.35 -13.93
N ARG A 508 18.33 -0.32 -13.62
CA ARG A 508 18.84 0.96 -13.12
C ARG A 508 19.59 0.83 -11.77
N ILE A 509 19.11 0.00 -10.83
CA ILE A 509 19.87 -0.29 -9.60
C ILE A 509 21.21 -0.96 -9.96
N SER A 510 21.18 -1.97 -10.84
CA SER A 510 22.39 -2.70 -11.24
C SER A 510 23.43 -1.78 -11.88
N ASP A 511 23.01 -0.86 -12.74
CA ASP A 511 23.90 0.14 -13.36
C ASP A 511 24.55 1.04 -12.32
N LEU A 512 23.77 1.59 -11.37
CA LEU A 512 24.29 2.42 -10.30
C LEU A 512 25.30 1.65 -9.43
N LEU A 513 24.95 0.43 -8.98
CA LEU A 513 25.81 -0.40 -8.14
C LEU A 513 27.06 -0.94 -8.86
N ASN A 514 27.05 -1.01 -10.19
CA ASN A 514 28.20 -1.38 -11.01
C ASN A 514 29.02 -0.17 -11.50
N SER A 515 28.50 1.05 -11.43
CA SER A 515 29.18 2.28 -11.87
C SER A 515 30.39 2.66 -11.01
N GLY A 516 30.45 2.15 -9.78
CA GLY A 516 31.48 2.44 -8.79
C GLY A 516 32.02 1.20 -8.09
N THR A 517 33.19 1.34 -7.46
CA THR A 517 33.80 0.28 -6.65
C THR A 517 33.37 0.31 -5.18
N ARG A 518 33.09 1.50 -4.66
CA ARG A 518 32.65 1.76 -3.28
C ARG A 518 31.62 2.88 -3.27
N PHE A 519 30.72 2.83 -2.29
CA PHE A 519 29.67 3.80 -2.08
C PHE A 519 29.55 4.16 -0.59
N SER A 520 29.14 5.38 -0.33
CA SER A 520 28.82 5.90 0.99
C SER A 520 27.33 5.70 1.30
N ARG A 521 26.94 5.91 2.56
CA ARG A 521 25.54 6.07 2.96
C ARG A 521 24.85 7.24 2.22
N ASP A 522 25.58 8.28 1.84
CA ASP A 522 25.02 9.43 1.10
C ASP A 522 24.67 9.04 -0.35
N ASP A 523 25.48 8.19 -0.98
CA ASP A 523 25.17 7.62 -2.30
C ASP A 523 23.89 6.75 -2.24
N MET A 524 23.69 5.97 -1.17
CA MET A 524 22.45 5.19 -0.99
C MET A 524 21.23 6.11 -0.91
N SER A 525 21.30 7.20 -0.15
CA SER A 525 20.24 8.22 -0.09
C SER A 525 20.05 8.93 -1.44
N ALA A 526 21.11 9.15 -2.21
CA ALA A 526 21.03 9.74 -3.54
C ALA A 526 20.39 8.80 -4.58
N PHE A 527 20.66 7.49 -4.52
CA PHE A 527 20.07 6.49 -5.42
C PHE A 527 18.55 6.35 -5.22
N GLN A 528 18.05 6.47 -3.99
CA GLN A 528 16.60 6.57 -3.68
C GLN A 528 15.94 7.85 -4.24
N LEU A 529 16.73 8.78 -4.78
CA LEU A 529 16.27 10.01 -5.41
C LEU A 529 16.52 10.03 -6.94
N ASP A 530 17.13 8.99 -7.50
CA ASP A 530 17.43 8.87 -8.92
C ASP A 530 16.16 8.82 -9.79
N ARG A 531 16.14 9.64 -10.84
CA ARG A 531 15.01 9.82 -11.76
C ARG A 531 15.37 9.56 -13.21
N VAL A 532 16.50 8.90 -13.50
CA VAL A 532 16.76 8.37 -14.84
C VAL A 532 15.87 7.15 -15.03
N SER A 533 15.07 7.14 -16.09
CA SER A 533 14.08 6.09 -16.32
C SER A 533 14.59 5.06 -17.32
N ASP A 534 14.62 3.77 -16.93
CA ASP A 534 14.90 2.66 -17.85
C ASP A 534 13.88 2.62 -19.00
N ARG A 535 12.65 3.10 -18.75
CA ARG A 535 11.62 3.31 -19.78
C ARG A 535 11.98 4.49 -20.68
N ALA A 536 12.37 5.65 -20.16
CA ALA A 536 12.78 6.77 -21.01
C ALA A 536 13.95 6.39 -21.93
N LEU A 537 15.03 5.84 -21.37
CA LEU A 537 16.20 5.33 -22.10
C LEU A 537 15.83 4.36 -23.24
N SER A 538 14.79 3.55 -23.02
CA SER A 538 14.36 2.52 -23.98
C SER A 538 13.40 3.02 -25.06
N TRP A 539 12.68 4.13 -24.83
CA TRP A 539 11.61 4.62 -25.70
C TRP A 539 11.88 6.01 -26.32
N SER A 540 12.75 6.83 -25.73
CA SER A 540 13.08 8.18 -26.24
C SER A 540 13.70 8.21 -27.64
N PRO A 541 14.51 7.22 -28.09
CA PRO A 541 15.00 7.21 -29.47
C PRO A 541 13.86 7.10 -30.50
N TRP A 542 12.86 6.26 -30.22
CA TRP A 542 11.69 6.11 -31.08
C TRP A 542 10.81 7.37 -31.08
N LEU A 543 10.68 8.05 -29.94
CA LEU A 543 10.01 9.36 -29.88
C LEU A 543 10.72 10.43 -30.73
N ALA A 544 12.06 10.43 -30.76
CA ALA A 544 12.84 11.30 -31.64
C ALA A 544 12.64 10.94 -33.14
N GLU A 545 12.62 9.66 -33.49
CA GLU A 545 12.31 9.19 -34.85
C GLU A 545 10.92 9.66 -35.32
N LEU A 546 9.89 9.51 -34.49
CA LEU A 546 8.52 9.98 -34.76
C LEU A 546 8.45 11.51 -34.93
N ALA A 547 9.20 12.25 -34.11
CA ALA A 547 9.34 13.70 -34.27
C ALA A 547 10.02 14.06 -35.61
N ARG A 548 11.04 13.29 -36.02
CA ARG A 548 11.77 13.50 -37.28
C ARG A 548 10.90 13.16 -38.50
N ALA A 549 10.18 12.03 -38.47
CA ALA A 549 9.24 11.58 -39.50
C ALA A 549 8.10 12.59 -39.71
N SER A 550 7.60 13.19 -38.62
CA SER A 550 6.56 14.24 -38.67
C SER A 550 7.08 15.65 -38.97
N ASN A 551 8.29 15.78 -39.54
CA ASN A 551 8.95 17.05 -39.93
C ASN A 551 9.26 18.02 -38.77
N ARG A 552 9.44 17.49 -37.54
CA ARG A 552 9.76 18.27 -36.33
C ARG A 552 11.22 18.09 -35.91
N SER A 553 12.16 18.26 -36.84
CA SER A 553 13.59 17.97 -36.60
C SER A 553 14.15 18.61 -35.33
N ARG A 554 13.81 19.88 -35.04
CA ARG A 554 14.25 20.53 -33.80
C ARG A 554 13.77 19.79 -32.54
N LEU A 555 12.53 19.30 -32.54
CA LEU A 555 12.01 18.53 -31.41
C LEU A 555 12.72 17.18 -31.29
N ALA A 556 13.02 16.52 -32.41
CA ALA A 556 13.84 15.30 -32.41
C ALA A 556 15.23 15.58 -31.81
N ASP A 557 15.89 16.66 -32.23
CA ASP A 557 17.20 17.07 -31.71
C ASP A 557 17.13 17.46 -30.21
N ASP A 558 16.02 18.09 -29.76
CA ASP A 558 15.76 18.41 -28.35
C ASP A 558 15.48 17.13 -27.50
N ILE A 559 14.91 16.07 -28.09
CA ILE A 559 14.71 14.75 -27.45
C ILE A 559 16.03 13.97 -27.39
N GLU A 560 16.79 13.93 -28.48
CA GLU A 560 18.11 13.26 -28.57
C GLU A 560 19.15 13.89 -27.62
N ALA A 561 18.95 15.14 -27.22
CA ALA A 561 19.77 15.85 -26.24
C ALA A 561 19.27 15.74 -24.78
N TRP A 562 18.11 15.12 -24.53
CA TRP A 562 17.61 14.89 -23.18
C TRP A 562 18.36 13.73 -22.51
N ASP A 563 18.57 13.83 -21.20
CA ASP A 563 19.32 12.87 -20.39
C ASP A 563 18.44 11.77 -19.77
N ASP A 564 17.28 11.49 -20.37
CA ASP A 564 16.26 10.50 -19.95
C ASP A 564 15.84 10.60 -18.46
N ASN A 565 16.10 11.77 -17.88
CA ASN A 565 15.89 12.06 -16.47
C ASN A 565 14.54 12.77 -16.29
N MET A 566 13.63 12.08 -15.61
CA MET A 566 12.25 12.49 -15.33
C MET A 566 12.18 13.56 -14.23
N ARG A 567 12.96 14.64 -14.36
CA ARG A 567 12.90 15.79 -13.44
C ARG A 567 11.60 16.55 -13.58
N ALA A 568 11.09 17.08 -12.46
CA ALA A 568 9.87 17.89 -12.43
C ALA A 568 9.97 19.20 -13.24
N ASP A 569 11.19 19.70 -13.52
CA ASP A 569 11.44 20.91 -14.31
C ASP A 569 11.75 20.64 -15.79
N SER A 570 11.79 19.36 -16.23
CA SER A 570 12.11 19.00 -17.62
C SER A 570 10.87 19.05 -18.53
N ASP A 571 10.92 19.92 -19.54
CA ASP A 571 9.91 20.04 -20.61
C ASP A 571 9.81 18.75 -21.45
N ILE A 572 10.95 18.13 -21.78
CA ILE A 572 10.98 16.90 -22.58
C ILE A 572 10.45 15.71 -21.78
N ALA A 573 10.75 15.62 -20.47
CA ALA A 573 10.14 14.61 -19.61
C ALA A 573 8.60 14.77 -19.52
N GLY A 574 8.11 16.02 -19.48
CA GLY A 574 6.67 16.32 -19.50
C GLY A 574 6.00 16.09 -20.86
N LEU A 575 6.75 16.11 -21.97
CA LEU A 575 6.29 15.60 -23.27
C LEU A 575 6.26 14.07 -23.28
N PHE A 576 7.37 13.42 -22.92
CA PHE A 576 7.54 11.97 -22.89
C PHE A 576 6.46 11.29 -22.06
N ALA A 577 6.22 11.75 -20.81
CA ALA A 577 5.21 11.19 -19.93
C ALA A 577 3.80 11.20 -20.55
N ARG A 578 3.43 12.28 -21.25
CA ARG A 578 2.12 12.38 -21.91
C ARG A 578 2.06 11.58 -23.18
N TRP A 579 3.11 11.59 -24.01
CA TRP A 579 3.19 10.75 -25.20
C TRP A 579 3.02 9.28 -24.83
N PHE A 580 3.77 8.77 -23.85
CA PHE A 580 3.67 7.39 -23.41
C PHE A 580 2.27 7.04 -22.89
N ASN A 581 1.65 7.92 -22.08
CA ASN A 581 0.28 7.69 -21.60
C ASN A 581 -0.80 7.90 -22.68
N TYR A 582 -0.49 8.58 -23.79
CA TYR A 582 -1.35 8.67 -24.98
C TYR A 582 -1.17 7.49 -25.95
N LEU A 583 -0.17 6.62 -25.78
CA LEU A 583 -0.01 5.42 -26.61
C LEU A 583 -1.22 4.47 -26.47
N GLY A 584 -1.66 4.16 -25.24
CA GLY A 584 -2.85 3.31 -25.03
C GLY A 584 -4.10 3.82 -25.76
N PRO A 585 -4.51 5.09 -25.58
CA PRO A 585 -5.57 5.72 -26.37
C PRO A 585 -5.33 5.86 -27.88
N ALA A 586 -4.08 5.76 -28.37
CA ALA A 586 -3.79 5.74 -29.80
C ALA A 586 -3.91 4.32 -30.39
N ILE A 587 -3.41 3.33 -29.65
CA ILE A 587 -3.51 1.89 -29.93
C ILE A 587 -4.99 1.48 -30.00
N ALA A 588 -5.81 1.87 -29.02
CA ALA A 588 -7.25 1.59 -28.96
C ALA A 588 -8.11 2.32 -30.03
N ARG A 589 -7.51 3.14 -30.91
CA ARG A 589 -8.18 3.67 -32.12
C ARG A 589 -7.93 2.84 -33.37
N GLN A 590 -6.88 2.02 -33.37
CA GLN A 590 -6.59 1.11 -34.46
C GLN A 590 -7.39 -0.19 -34.29
N ASP A 591 -7.62 -0.59 -33.05
CA ASP A 591 -8.52 -1.68 -32.71
C ASP A 591 -9.36 -1.34 -31.46
N GLU A 592 -10.68 -1.34 -31.62
CA GLU A 592 -11.64 -0.95 -30.59
C GLU A 592 -11.89 -2.06 -29.55
N SER A 593 -11.41 -3.29 -29.77
CA SER A 593 -11.46 -4.34 -28.74
C SER A 593 -10.48 -4.12 -27.59
N ILE A 594 -9.53 -3.20 -27.75
CA ILE A 594 -8.53 -2.86 -26.74
C ILE A 594 -9.10 -1.83 -25.76
N PRO A 595 -9.11 -2.09 -24.44
CA PRO A 595 -9.42 -1.05 -23.47
C PRO A 595 -8.31 0.03 -23.49
N PRO A 596 -8.64 1.34 -23.58
CA PRO A 596 -7.65 2.41 -23.66
C PRO A 596 -6.88 2.69 -22.34
N GLY A 597 -7.13 1.92 -21.27
CA GLY A 597 -6.63 2.15 -19.91
C GLY A 597 -5.76 1.02 -19.37
N ASP A 598 -4.83 1.36 -18.46
CA ASP A 598 -3.93 0.45 -17.73
C ASP A 598 -3.08 -0.54 -18.58
N MET A 599 -3.00 -0.34 -19.91
CA MET A 599 -2.17 -1.09 -20.89
C MET A 599 -0.64 -0.96 -20.73
N GLN A 600 -0.12 -0.34 -19.66
CA GLN A 600 1.30 0.03 -19.57
C GLN A 600 2.26 -1.16 -19.62
N MET A 601 1.88 -2.31 -19.05
CA MET A 601 2.72 -3.53 -19.09
C MET A 601 2.79 -4.12 -20.50
N LEU A 602 1.66 -4.19 -21.22
CA LEU A 602 1.64 -4.67 -22.62
C LEU A 602 2.39 -3.71 -23.55
N ILE A 603 2.34 -2.40 -23.29
CA ILE A 603 3.15 -1.41 -24.01
C ILE A 603 4.64 -1.65 -23.72
N ASP A 604 5.08 -1.72 -22.45
CA ASP A 604 6.47 -2.00 -22.08
C ASP A 604 6.98 -3.33 -22.67
N GLU A 605 6.11 -4.35 -22.75
CA GLU A 605 6.41 -5.65 -23.37
C GLU A 605 6.57 -5.56 -24.89
N TRP A 606 5.71 -4.80 -25.58
CA TRP A 606 5.74 -4.63 -27.05
C TRP A 606 7.09 -4.15 -27.59
N LEU A 607 7.82 -3.36 -26.80
CA LEU A 607 9.19 -2.97 -27.15
C LEU A 607 10.16 -4.16 -27.18
N HIS A 608 10.00 -5.11 -26.26
CA HIS A 608 10.92 -6.23 -26.05
C HIS A 608 10.56 -7.46 -26.88
N THR A 609 9.27 -7.76 -27.08
CA THR A 609 8.80 -8.94 -27.84
C THR A 609 8.51 -8.62 -29.31
N GLY A 610 8.24 -7.35 -29.66
CA GLY A 610 8.07 -6.91 -31.05
C GLY A 610 6.95 -7.66 -31.78
N ASP A 611 7.31 -8.41 -32.82
CA ASP A 611 6.39 -9.24 -33.61
C ASP A 611 5.80 -10.43 -32.81
N GLN A 612 6.34 -10.74 -31.63
CA GLN A 612 5.77 -11.72 -30.68
C GLN A 612 4.86 -11.07 -29.63
N SER A 613 4.68 -9.75 -29.68
CA SER A 613 3.76 -9.05 -28.79
C SER A 613 2.32 -9.27 -29.22
N PRO A 614 1.36 -9.29 -28.27
CA PRO A 614 -0.06 -9.16 -28.58
C PRO A 614 -0.45 -7.91 -29.38
N LEU A 615 0.43 -6.90 -29.43
CA LEU A 615 0.26 -5.66 -30.21
C LEU A 615 0.92 -5.72 -31.60
N ALA A 616 1.35 -6.89 -32.07
CA ALA A 616 2.06 -7.06 -33.35
C ALA A 616 1.25 -6.67 -34.60
N HIS A 617 -0.09 -6.68 -34.54
CA HIS A 617 -0.96 -6.23 -35.64
C HIS A 617 -1.23 -4.72 -35.64
N ILE A 618 -0.83 -4.00 -34.59
CA ILE A 618 -0.98 -2.55 -34.49
C ILE A 618 0.09 -1.87 -35.34
N ASP A 619 -0.31 -0.88 -36.16
CA ASP A 619 0.62 0.00 -36.86
C ASP A 619 1.32 0.88 -35.82
N ARG A 620 2.50 0.42 -35.42
CA ARG A 620 3.34 1.06 -34.41
C ARG A 620 3.67 2.51 -34.78
N GLU A 621 4.05 2.77 -36.03
CA GLU A 621 4.43 4.12 -36.46
C GLU A 621 3.23 5.08 -36.35
N GLN A 622 2.06 4.67 -36.86
CA GLN A 622 0.85 5.49 -36.78
C GLN A 622 0.37 5.70 -35.33
N ALA A 623 0.45 4.67 -34.47
CA ALA A 623 0.08 4.80 -33.05
C ALA A 623 1.03 5.77 -32.32
N GLY A 624 2.33 5.69 -32.59
CA GLY A 624 3.34 6.60 -32.05
C GLY A 624 3.15 8.05 -32.51
N LEU A 625 2.83 8.25 -33.78
CA LEU A 625 2.52 9.57 -34.36
C LEU A 625 1.24 10.17 -33.76
N ASP A 626 0.17 9.39 -33.65
CA ASP A 626 -1.11 9.83 -33.05
C ASP A 626 -0.93 10.24 -31.59
N ALA A 627 -0.18 9.46 -30.81
CA ALA A 627 0.17 9.80 -29.43
C ALA A 627 1.01 11.09 -29.34
N LEU A 628 1.93 11.30 -30.28
CA LEU A 628 2.75 12.51 -30.35
C LEU A 628 1.91 13.75 -30.68
N GLU A 629 0.99 13.66 -31.66
CA GLU A 629 0.06 14.75 -31.98
C GLU A 629 -0.85 15.09 -30.78
N MET A 630 -1.33 14.08 -30.05
CA MET A 630 -2.12 14.30 -28.82
C MET A 630 -1.31 15.02 -27.74
N ALA A 631 -0.08 14.57 -27.47
CA ALA A 631 0.80 15.19 -26.48
C ALA A 631 1.18 16.63 -26.87
N LEU A 632 1.46 16.90 -28.15
CA LEU A 632 1.79 18.23 -28.66
C LEU A 632 0.59 19.18 -28.67
N LYS A 633 -0.62 18.69 -28.96
CA LYS A 633 -1.86 19.47 -28.87
C LYS A 633 -2.13 19.96 -27.44
N ALA A 634 -1.70 19.21 -26.43
CA ALA A 634 -1.74 19.61 -25.02
C ALA A 634 -0.60 20.57 -24.60
N GLY A 635 0.33 20.89 -25.51
CA GLY A 635 1.44 21.84 -25.35
C GLY A 635 2.58 21.33 -24.48
N ILE A 636 3.83 21.48 -24.93
CA ILE A 636 5.03 21.11 -24.15
C ILE A 636 5.08 21.96 -22.86
N ARG A 637 5.32 21.29 -21.73
CA ARG A 637 5.32 21.84 -20.36
C ARG A 637 6.24 20.97 -19.49
N PRO A 638 6.82 21.50 -18.40
CA PRO A 638 7.64 20.72 -17.49
C PRO A 638 6.86 19.56 -16.87
N LEU A 639 7.53 18.44 -16.57
CA LEU A 639 6.87 17.26 -15.99
C LEU A 639 6.04 17.60 -14.75
N GLY A 640 6.56 18.38 -13.80
CA GLY A 640 5.84 18.81 -12.60
C GLY A 640 4.69 19.81 -12.86
N GLY A 641 4.63 20.39 -14.07
CA GLY A 641 3.52 21.19 -14.56
C GLY A 641 2.38 20.37 -15.16
N VAL A 642 2.57 19.06 -15.35
CA VAL A 642 1.54 18.09 -15.76
C VAL A 642 1.34 16.95 -14.76
N GLN A 643 2.37 16.57 -13.99
CA GLN A 643 2.39 15.52 -13.00
C GLN A 643 2.48 16.09 -11.58
N GLN A 644 1.45 15.85 -10.77
CA GLN A 644 1.32 16.45 -9.43
C GLN A 644 0.87 15.47 -8.36
N LEU A 645 1.49 15.56 -7.19
CA LEU A 645 1.07 14.89 -5.96
C LEU A 645 0.15 15.81 -5.14
N HIS A 646 -0.98 15.26 -4.69
CA HIS A 646 -1.89 15.90 -3.74
C HIS A 646 -2.08 14.94 -2.58
N VAL A 647 -1.58 15.28 -1.39
CA VAL A 647 -1.77 14.43 -0.20
C VAL A 647 -3.09 14.82 0.45
N ARG A 648 -4.00 13.88 0.68
CA ARG A 648 -5.37 14.16 1.18
C ARG A 648 -5.72 13.30 2.40
N HIS A 649 -6.25 13.92 3.45
CA HIS A 649 -6.93 13.17 4.52
C HIS A 649 -8.28 12.62 4.05
N ALA A 650 -8.77 11.52 4.64
CA ALA A 650 -10.06 10.93 4.31
C ALA A 650 -11.26 11.89 4.44
N MET A 651 -11.17 12.90 5.32
CA MET A 651 -12.21 13.93 5.49
C MET A 651 -12.11 15.11 4.50
N ALA A 652 -11.09 15.15 3.63
CA ALA A 652 -10.80 16.31 2.77
C ALA A 652 -11.81 16.52 1.62
N ASP A 653 -12.76 15.61 1.45
CA ASP A 653 -13.81 15.71 0.42
C ASP A 653 -14.91 16.73 0.79
N ASN A 654 -14.98 17.14 2.06
CA ASN A 654 -15.75 18.33 2.46
C ASN A 654 -14.85 19.59 2.36
N PRO A 655 -15.09 20.51 1.40
CA PRO A 655 -14.21 21.66 1.16
C PRO A 655 -14.21 22.70 2.29
N VAL A 656 -15.23 22.68 3.17
CA VAL A 656 -15.27 23.55 4.36
C VAL A 656 -14.35 22.98 5.45
N LEU A 657 -14.39 21.66 5.68
CA LEU A 657 -13.50 20.99 6.63
C LEU A 657 -12.05 21.03 6.15
N ASP A 658 -11.80 20.74 4.87
CA ASP A 658 -10.47 20.80 4.26
C ASP A 658 -9.83 22.18 4.43
N ARG A 659 -10.57 23.26 4.15
CA ARG A 659 -10.09 24.63 4.33
C ARG A 659 -9.93 25.04 5.80
N TRP A 660 -10.75 24.51 6.71
CA TRP A 660 -10.72 24.86 8.13
C TRP A 660 -9.58 24.17 8.88
N LEU A 661 -9.46 22.85 8.70
CA LEU A 661 -8.53 21.97 9.40
C LEU A 661 -7.22 21.76 8.62
N ARG A 662 -7.14 22.21 7.36
CA ARG A 662 -6.02 21.94 6.43
C ARG A 662 -5.82 20.45 6.26
N LEU A 663 -6.78 19.78 5.63
CA LEU A 663 -6.79 18.33 5.48
C LEU A 663 -5.97 17.84 4.27
N SER A 664 -5.72 18.73 3.30
CA SER A 664 -4.91 18.44 2.11
C SER A 664 -3.55 19.15 2.14
N ARG A 665 -2.59 18.64 1.35
CA ARG A 665 -1.31 19.28 0.99
C ARG A 665 -1.07 19.19 -0.52
N GLY A 666 -0.27 20.11 -1.04
CA GLY A 666 0.00 20.25 -2.47
C GLY A 666 -1.01 21.15 -3.20
N PRO A 667 -1.05 21.12 -4.55
CA PRO A 667 -0.23 20.28 -5.43
C PRO A 667 1.27 20.47 -5.24
N PHE A 668 2.02 19.36 -5.29
CA PHE A 668 3.47 19.36 -5.40
C PHE A 668 3.90 18.88 -6.78
N PRO A 669 4.82 19.57 -7.47
CA PRO A 669 5.39 19.10 -8.74
C PRO A 669 6.28 17.88 -8.46
N ILE A 670 5.98 16.74 -9.10
CA ILE A 670 6.70 15.48 -8.87
C ILE A 670 7.29 14.95 -10.17
N GLY A 671 8.58 14.65 -10.14
CA GLY A 671 9.28 13.89 -11.18
C GLY A 671 9.28 12.38 -10.89
N GLY A 672 9.85 11.61 -11.80
CA GLY A 672 9.82 10.15 -11.77
C GLY A 672 8.66 9.55 -12.57
N ASP A 673 8.80 8.26 -12.89
CA ASP A 673 7.81 7.41 -13.55
C ASP A 673 8.02 5.93 -13.07
N PRO A 674 7.24 4.94 -13.54
CA PRO A 674 7.41 3.53 -13.16
C PRO A 674 8.79 2.89 -13.47
N GLY A 675 9.59 3.50 -14.35
CA GLY A 675 10.94 3.05 -14.74
C GLY A 675 12.08 3.72 -13.95
N THR A 676 11.80 4.75 -13.14
CA THR A 676 12.77 5.40 -12.24
C THR A 676 12.86 4.72 -10.87
N LEU A 677 13.99 4.86 -10.16
CA LEU A 677 14.12 4.37 -8.77
C LEU A 677 13.25 5.16 -7.80
N ASN A 678 13.31 6.49 -7.88
CA ASN A 678 12.42 7.42 -7.17
C ASN A 678 11.05 7.48 -7.86
N VAL A 679 10.36 6.34 -7.82
CA VAL A 679 9.22 6.01 -8.67
C VAL A 679 8.05 6.98 -8.47
N SER A 680 7.30 7.23 -9.55
CA SER A 680 5.99 7.87 -9.47
C SER A 680 4.98 7.07 -10.30
N TYR A 681 4.06 6.39 -9.61
CA TYR A 681 2.89 5.78 -10.23
C TYR A 681 1.76 6.83 -10.25
N ALA A 682 1.34 7.22 -11.45
CA ALA A 682 0.37 8.28 -11.66
C ALA A 682 -0.80 7.83 -12.54
N VAL A 683 -1.99 8.33 -12.23
CA VAL A 683 -3.20 8.15 -13.04
C VAL A 683 -3.29 9.28 -14.04
N PHE A 684 -3.44 8.94 -15.32
CA PHE A 684 -3.56 9.90 -16.41
C PHE A 684 -5.01 10.33 -16.64
N ASP A 685 -5.24 11.65 -16.68
CA ASP A 685 -6.46 12.27 -17.17
C ASP A 685 -6.19 12.73 -18.61
N ALA A 686 -6.73 12.00 -19.58
CA ALA A 686 -6.50 12.23 -21.01
C ALA A 686 -7.18 13.53 -21.52
N ASP A 687 -8.27 13.97 -20.89
CA ASP A 687 -9.02 15.18 -21.24
C ASP A 687 -8.29 16.44 -20.76
N GLN A 688 -7.70 16.39 -19.56
CA GLN A 688 -6.89 17.48 -18.99
C GLN A 688 -5.42 17.43 -19.45
N ALA A 689 -4.97 16.29 -19.98
CA ALA A 689 -3.58 15.97 -20.27
C ALA A 689 -2.68 16.12 -19.02
N THR A 690 -3.16 15.65 -17.87
CA THR A 690 -2.48 15.72 -16.57
C THR A 690 -2.31 14.34 -15.95
N LEU A 691 -1.30 14.19 -15.10
CA LEU A 691 -1.00 12.99 -14.33
C LEU A 691 -1.17 13.32 -12.85
N ARG A 692 -2.01 12.57 -12.15
CA ARG A 692 -2.11 12.64 -10.69
C ARG A 692 -1.26 11.53 -10.09
N SER A 693 -0.13 11.89 -9.48
CA SER A 693 0.70 10.93 -8.77
C SER A 693 -0.07 10.40 -7.55
N ARG A 694 -0.17 9.07 -7.46
CA ARG A 694 -0.91 8.34 -6.42
C ARG A 694 0.02 7.63 -5.45
N ALA A 695 1.15 7.15 -5.96
CA ALA A 695 2.07 6.34 -5.21
C ALA A 695 3.52 6.50 -5.67
N GLY A 696 4.42 6.20 -4.74
CA GLY A 696 5.86 6.33 -4.83
C GLY A 696 6.48 5.86 -3.52
N PRO A 697 7.74 6.19 -3.20
CA PRO A 697 8.35 5.89 -1.91
C PRO A 697 7.45 6.30 -0.74
N SER A 698 6.94 5.33 0.00
CA SER A 698 6.03 5.56 1.14
C SER A 698 6.78 5.78 2.46
N MET A 699 8.01 5.24 2.51
CA MET A 699 9.08 5.65 3.40
C MET A 699 10.42 5.48 2.65
N ARG A 700 11.50 6.06 3.20
CA ARG A 700 12.88 5.76 2.78
C ARG A 700 13.71 5.42 4.00
N TYR A 701 14.48 4.35 3.89
CA TYR A 701 15.35 3.80 4.93
C TYR A 701 16.78 3.65 4.38
N VAL A 702 17.80 4.08 5.13
CA VAL A 702 19.23 3.72 4.92
C VAL A 702 19.95 3.45 6.26
N LEU A 703 20.69 2.34 6.35
CA LEU A 703 21.65 2.01 7.43
C LEU A 703 23.07 1.88 6.89
N ASP A 704 24.04 2.32 7.71
CA ASP A 704 25.46 1.98 7.61
C ASP A 704 25.88 1.33 8.93
N TRP A 705 26.34 0.08 8.88
CA TRP A 705 26.68 -0.65 10.12
C TRP A 705 27.90 -0.12 10.88
N SER A 706 28.67 0.80 10.29
CA SER A 706 29.72 1.54 11.02
C SER A 706 29.17 2.50 12.09
N ASP A 707 27.94 2.97 11.95
CA ASP A 707 27.26 3.83 12.93
C ASP A 707 25.73 3.62 12.88
N PRO A 708 25.20 2.64 13.65
CA PRO A 708 23.77 2.39 13.77
C PRO A 708 22.97 3.53 14.42
N ASP A 709 23.61 4.45 15.15
CA ASP A 709 22.93 5.64 15.70
C ASP A 709 22.69 6.72 14.65
N SER A 710 23.20 6.48 13.44
CA SER A 710 23.05 7.31 12.27
C SER A 710 22.11 6.71 11.19
N PHE A 711 21.31 5.70 11.58
CA PHE A 711 20.17 5.15 10.82
C PHE A 711 19.27 6.27 10.31
N ARG A 712 18.94 6.24 9.01
CA ARG A 712 18.14 7.26 8.31
C ARG A 712 16.76 6.71 8.01
N LEU A 713 15.72 7.46 8.35
CA LEU A 713 14.33 7.08 8.10
C LEU A 713 13.45 8.31 7.81
N ASN A 714 12.83 8.36 6.64
CA ASN A 714 11.80 9.34 6.30
C ASN A 714 10.47 8.66 6.02
N LEU A 715 9.39 9.19 6.59
CA LEU A 715 8.02 8.89 6.17
C LEU A 715 7.55 9.92 5.12
N THR A 716 6.53 9.62 4.32
CA THR A 716 5.94 10.64 3.41
C THR A 716 5.20 11.74 4.18
N THR A 717 4.38 11.35 5.16
CA THR A 717 3.65 12.24 6.07
C THR A 717 4.25 12.15 7.47
N GLY A 718 3.65 12.79 8.46
CA GLY A 718 4.05 12.64 9.86
C GLY A 718 3.60 11.33 10.51
N GLN A 719 3.97 11.18 11.78
CA GLN A 719 3.62 10.05 12.65
C GLN A 719 2.12 9.92 12.94
N SER A 720 1.35 11.01 12.86
CA SER A 720 -0.04 11.11 13.33
C SER A 720 -1.05 11.14 12.19
N GLY A 721 -2.18 10.47 12.38
CA GLY A 721 -3.38 10.68 11.56
C GLY A 721 -4.16 11.93 11.93
N HIS A 722 -3.92 12.50 13.11
CA HIS A 722 -4.76 13.56 13.65
C HIS A 722 -4.41 14.94 13.06
N PRO A 723 -5.33 15.65 12.36
CA PRO A 723 -5.01 16.88 11.62
C PRO A 723 -4.49 18.07 12.44
N SER A 724 -4.65 18.04 13.78
CA SER A 724 -4.07 19.04 14.70
C SER A 724 -2.84 18.56 15.46
N SER A 725 -2.36 17.34 15.22
CA SER A 725 -1.06 16.92 15.75
C SER A 725 0.06 17.72 15.10
N PRO A 726 1.10 18.14 15.83
CA PRO A 726 2.31 18.71 15.23
C PRO A 726 3.04 17.72 14.30
N HIS A 727 2.73 16.42 14.41
CA HIS A 727 3.34 15.34 13.62
C HIS A 727 2.37 14.77 12.58
N PHE A 728 1.51 15.59 11.97
CA PHE A 728 0.59 15.16 10.89
C PHE A 728 1.29 15.09 9.52
N ASP A 729 2.12 16.08 9.18
CA ASP A 729 2.79 16.22 7.88
C ASP A 729 4.24 16.74 7.99
N ASP A 730 4.84 16.69 9.17
CA ASP A 730 6.11 17.35 9.46
C ASP A 730 7.32 16.79 8.70
N PHE A 731 7.30 15.50 8.29
CA PHE A 731 8.30 14.93 7.38
C PHE A 731 8.17 15.38 5.92
N LEU A 732 7.03 15.94 5.49
CA LEU A 732 6.69 16.06 4.06
C LEU A 732 7.69 16.91 3.27
N GLU A 733 8.21 17.99 3.85
CA GLU A 733 9.23 18.84 3.23
C GLU A 733 10.57 18.11 3.06
N ASP A 734 11.03 17.42 4.11
CA ASP A 734 12.24 16.59 4.09
C ASP A 734 12.10 15.43 3.10
N PHE A 735 10.94 14.79 3.05
CA PHE A 735 10.63 13.70 2.13
C PHE A 735 10.64 14.13 0.65
N LEU A 736 10.06 15.31 0.34
CA LEU A 736 10.02 15.86 -1.02
C LEU A 736 11.40 16.35 -1.48
N SER A 737 12.19 16.91 -0.58
CA SER A 737 13.56 17.39 -0.84
C SER A 737 14.63 16.29 -0.75
N GLY A 738 14.29 15.12 -0.20
CA GLY A 738 15.21 13.99 0.00
C GLY A 738 16.17 14.16 1.19
N GLN A 739 15.90 15.08 2.11
CA GLN A 739 16.72 15.28 3.31
C GLN A 739 16.44 14.18 4.34
N PRO A 740 17.43 13.38 4.76
CA PRO A 740 17.18 12.26 5.67
C PRO A 740 17.04 12.70 7.13
N TRP A 741 16.01 12.20 7.82
CA TRP A 741 15.90 12.30 9.28
C TRP A 741 16.72 11.17 9.94
N ILE A 742 17.53 11.52 10.95
CA ILE A 742 18.40 10.56 11.65
C ILE A 742 17.70 10.06 12.90
N VAL A 743 17.61 8.74 13.05
CA VAL A 743 16.79 8.05 14.04
C VAL A 743 17.70 7.12 14.86
N PRO A 744 18.30 7.60 15.97
CA PRO A 744 19.30 6.82 16.73
C PRO A 744 18.68 5.62 17.44
N TRP A 745 19.50 4.60 17.69
CA TRP A 745 19.09 3.32 18.29
C TRP A 745 19.54 3.20 19.75
N SER A 746 20.81 3.50 20.03
CA SER A 746 21.39 3.40 21.36
C SER A 746 20.74 4.41 22.30
N ARG A 747 20.45 3.96 23.52
CA ARG A 747 19.81 4.80 24.53
C ARG A 747 20.61 6.04 24.87
N GLU A 748 21.95 6.00 24.77
CA GLU A 748 22.79 7.16 24.98
C GLU A 748 22.62 8.20 23.86
N ALA A 749 22.69 7.79 22.58
CA ALA A 749 22.49 8.70 21.44
C ALA A 749 21.06 9.24 21.35
N VAL A 750 20.08 8.50 21.87
CA VAL A 750 18.73 9.01 22.14
C VAL A 750 18.78 10.05 23.27
N GLU A 751 19.15 9.70 24.50
CA GLU A 751 19.10 10.60 25.66
C GLU A 751 19.97 11.88 25.54
N GLN A 752 20.91 11.94 24.59
CA GLN A 752 21.65 13.16 24.21
C GLN A 752 20.87 14.18 23.37
N ARG A 753 19.75 13.81 22.72
CA ARG A 753 18.93 14.72 21.90
C ARG A 753 17.79 15.35 22.71
N ASN A 754 17.21 16.42 22.19
CA ASN A 754 16.01 17.01 22.78
C ASN A 754 14.83 16.04 22.61
N HIS A 755 14.21 15.68 23.72
CA HIS A 755 13.10 14.73 23.74
C HIS A 755 11.93 15.22 24.58
N ARG A 756 10.72 14.93 24.11
CA ARG A 756 9.52 14.96 24.95
C ARG A 756 9.44 13.63 25.70
N VAL A 757 9.21 13.70 27.00
CA VAL A 757 9.22 12.52 27.89
C VAL A 757 7.81 12.25 28.41
N LEU A 758 7.24 11.12 28.01
CA LEU A 758 6.01 10.57 28.56
C LEU A 758 6.37 9.34 29.41
N ARG A 759 5.72 9.19 30.55
CA ARG A 759 5.75 7.96 31.37
C ARG A 759 4.35 7.37 31.38
N LEU A 760 4.24 6.09 31.04
CA LEU A 760 3.04 5.32 31.32
C LEU A 760 3.24 4.64 32.67
N THR A 761 2.39 4.98 33.63
CA THR A 761 2.47 4.47 35.01
C THR A 761 1.52 3.30 35.19
N ARG A 762 1.97 2.25 35.89
CA ARG A 762 1.05 1.21 36.35
C ARG A 762 0.07 1.79 37.39
N GLU A 763 -1.19 1.35 37.35
CA GLU A 763 -2.21 1.68 38.36
C GLU A 763 -2.21 0.71 39.55
#